data_AF-A0A9X5I9N3-F1
#
_entry.id   AF-A0A9X5I9N3-F1
#
_cell.length_a   1.000
_cell.length_b   1.000
_cell.length_c   1.000
_cell.angle_alpha   90.00
_cell.angle_beta   90.00
_cell.angle_gamma   90.00
#
_symmetry.space_group_name_H-M   'P 1'
#
loop_
_entity.id
_entity.type
_entity.pdbx_description
1 polymer ?
#
loop_
_entity_poly.entity_id
_entity_poly.type
_entity_poly.pdbx_seq_one_letter_code
_entity_poly.pdbx_strand_id
1 'polypeptide(L)'
;MLHSTAMKTAMPKSALRPVTLSATIALAVFLTGCGAVKPKPLTHDEIATRVRNDQQAMYKGQEPVSGALTLSDVMARSLKYNLDYRLKLMETALSRGLLDVSELDMLPKLMTDAGYRWRSNDSGGTSIGIQDRIISLRPSTSEERVHFLADATLSWDVLDFGLSYYRAKQQADDVNVTDERRRKVLQNIVQDVRDAYWRALGAQRLLGETQTLADNIQAALEKTRQAERAGVLPPVEGLEYQRALLDAMTLVTEKRQEMEFAKRELAALMNLAPGTEFTLADAKETTLSQVPSNLDQLEQMALEQRPELREEDYKTRIDAIETKKQIASLFPNLNLFGGGGYDSNKYLYNESWAQGGVSMSMNLFRLAGIPAIKRTNEARMKVDDARRMALSMAVLTQVRVSVERYKLAVYDHQLAEESARVDQRLASVARAGSSNQLTSDLETLRTQARSMVSRFQEASSYAAAQSAYGRVLNSVGIDLMPEQVVGNDLPTLSKAIQTSLSGGEQQVFTQAADAVEVDRPVELSVTGLPARVDGGAVRAAVGNVMTGNRISLGSGDDALAMELHFSSTPGKNATRAQWDVIVQDKAGKRLMTQSYRSFLPDEVSTRAVAALAEAATLSVLGEVHQLVAAPETAAINQP
;
A
#
# COMPACT_ATOMS: atom_id res chain seq x y z
N MET A 1 69.19 -100.70 20.15
CA MET A 1 70.08 -99.98 19.22
C MET A 1 69.53 -98.58 19.04
N LEU A 2 70.28 -97.59 19.55
CA LEU A 2 70.24 -96.13 19.32
C LEU A 2 68.87 -95.39 19.35
N HIS A 3 68.58 -94.81 20.54
CA HIS A 3 68.05 -93.46 20.90
C HIS A 3 67.15 -92.69 19.91
N SER A 4 66.11 -91.92 20.28
CA SER A 4 65.46 -91.56 21.55
C SER A 4 64.17 -90.77 21.22
N THR A 5 63.22 -90.84 22.14
CA THR A 5 61.88 -90.24 22.30
C THR A 5 61.71 -88.70 22.15
N ALA A 6 60.52 -88.34 21.64
CA ALA A 6 59.55 -87.30 22.09
C ALA A 6 59.89 -85.78 22.01
N MET A 7 59.01 -84.95 21.41
CA MET A 7 57.84 -84.31 22.07
C MET A 7 57.37 -83.00 21.35
N LYS A 8 56.05 -82.93 21.06
CA LYS A 8 55.11 -81.78 20.92
C LYS A 8 55.49 -80.61 19.98
N THR A 9 54.61 -80.18 19.07
CA THR A 9 53.51 -79.25 19.38
C THR A 9 52.30 -79.34 18.42
N ALA A 10 51.12 -79.16 19.00
CA ALA A 10 49.83 -79.10 18.34
C ALA A 10 49.61 -77.76 17.62
N MET A 11 49.07 -77.80 16.40
CA MET A 11 48.50 -76.63 15.71
C MET A 11 47.10 -76.33 16.25
N PRO A 12 46.74 -75.07 16.59
CA PRO A 12 45.36 -74.71 16.81
C PRO A 12 44.68 -74.38 15.47
N LYS A 13 43.50 -74.97 15.28
CA LYS A 13 42.48 -74.53 14.33
C LYS A 13 42.10 -73.08 14.64
N SER A 14 42.19 -72.17 13.66
CA SER A 14 41.53 -70.87 13.73
C SER A 14 40.58 -70.72 12.55
N ALA A 15 39.30 -70.61 12.89
CA ALA A 15 38.17 -70.46 12.00
C ALA A 15 38.28 -69.26 11.06
N LEU A 16 37.96 -69.47 9.78
CA LEU A 16 37.58 -68.38 8.88
C LEU A 16 36.30 -67.72 9.44
N ARG A 17 36.44 -66.48 9.92
CA ARG A 17 35.29 -65.60 10.20
C ARG A 17 34.98 -64.76 8.94
N PRO A 18 33.69 -64.57 8.59
CA PRO A 18 33.29 -63.81 7.43
C PRO A 18 33.28 -62.31 7.77
N VAL A 19 34.22 -61.54 7.21
CA VAL A 19 34.24 -60.06 7.33
C VAL A 19 33.91 -59.39 5.98
N THR A 20 33.63 -60.17 4.94
CA THR A 20 33.41 -59.67 3.58
C THR A 20 32.01 -59.14 3.29
N LEU A 21 31.08 -59.15 4.26
CA LEU A 21 29.73 -58.59 4.07
C LEU A 21 29.54 -57.18 4.63
N SER A 22 30.38 -56.73 5.57
CA SER A 22 30.22 -55.42 6.22
C SER A 22 30.89 -54.28 5.43
N ALA A 23 31.95 -54.57 4.67
CA ALA A 23 32.66 -53.58 3.86
C ALA A 23 31.89 -53.17 2.59
N THR A 24 31.10 -54.09 2.01
CA THR A 24 30.25 -53.82 0.83
C THR A 24 28.99 -53.03 1.19
N ILE A 25 28.44 -53.21 2.40
CA ILE A 25 27.30 -52.41 2.88
C ILE A 25 27.74 -50.98 3.21
N ALA A 26 28.92 -50.77 3.80
CA ALA A 26 29.45 -49.44 4.09
C ALA A 26 29.74 -48.64 2.80
N LEU A 27 30.28 -49.29 1.75
CA LEU A 27 30.55 -48.64 0.46
C LEU A 27 29.25 -48.30 -0.30
N ALA A 28 28.20 -49.10 -0.14
CA ALA A 28 26.88 -48.81 -0.72
C ALA A 28 26.21 -47.59 -0.06
N VAL A 29 26.36 -47.40 1.26
CA VAL A 29 25.81 -46.23 1.98
C VAL A 29 26.50 -44.93 1.55
N PHE A 30 27.81 -44.95 1.30
CA PHE A 30 28.55 -43.78 0.79
C PHE A 30 28.22 -43.44 -0.68
N LEU A 31 27.86 -44.42 -1.51
CA LEU A 31 27.47 -44.19 -2.91
C LEU A 31 26.00 -43.76 -3.07
N THR A 32 25.13 -44.03 -2.09
CA THR A 32 23.73 -43.55 -2.09
C THR A 32 23.55 -42.14 -1.50
N GLY A 33 24.58 -41.59 -0.86
CA GLY A 33 24.56 -40.24 -0.28
C GLY A 33 24.52 -39.10 -1.31
N CYS A 34 24.80 -39.39 -2.58
CA CYS A 34 24.70 -38.46 -3.71
C CYS A 34 23.45 -38.72 -4.58
N GLY A 35 22.39 -39.28 -3.99
CA GLY A 35 21.09 -39.39 -4.65
C GLY A 35 20.54 -38.01 -4.97
N ALA A 36 20.43 -37.70 -6.27
CA ALA A 36 19.92 -36.44 -6.81
C ALA A 36 18.78 -35.87 -5.94
N VAL A 37 18.98 -34.65 -5.42
CA VAL A 37 17.93 -33.85 -4.79
C VAL A 37 16.89 -33.56 -5.87
N LYS A 38 15.94 -34.49 -6.04
CA LYS A 38 14.83 -34.30 -6.96
C LYS A 38 13.91 -33.25 -6.34
N PRO A 39 13.47 -32.24 -7.12
CA PRO A 39 12.50 -31.28 -6.62
C PRO A 39 11.25 -32.04 -6.20
N LYS A 40 10.98 -32.06 -4.89
CA LYS A 40 9.76 -32.64 -4.34
C LYS A 40 8.65 -31.59 -4.50
N PRO A 41 7.59 -31.86 -5.27
CA PRO A 41 6.46 -30.95 -5.32
C PRO A 41 5.80 -30.89 -3.94
N LEU A 42 5.20 -29.76 -3.62
CA LEU A 42 4.40 -29.58 -2.42
C LEU A 42 3.24 -30.59 -2.41
N THR A 43 3.08 -31.30 -1.30
CA THR A 43 1.95 -32.19 -1.06
C THR A 43 0.70 -31.40 -0.70
N HIS A 44 -0.47 -32.01 -0.87
CA HIS A 44 -1.74 -31.37 -0.52
C HIS A 44 -1.81 -31.01 0.98
N ASP A 45 -1.29 -31.88 1.86
CA ASP A 45 -1.30 -31.66 3.31
C ASP A 45 -0.37 -30.51 3.74
N GLU A 46 0.79 -30.35 3.09
CA GLU A 46 1.69 -29.22 3.29
C GLU A 46 1.02 -27.90 2.88
N ILE A 47 0.30 -27.90 1.75
CA ILE A 47 -0.47 -26.73 1.28
C ILE A 47 -1.58 -26.41 2.28
N ALA A 48 -2.38 -27.40 2.69
CA ALA A 48 -3.49 -27.19 3.63
C ALA A 48 -3.00 -26.68 5.00
N THR A 49 -1.86 -27.16 5.48
CA THR A 49 -1.27 -26.69 6.74
C THR A 49 -0.73 -25.27 6.61
N ARG A 50 -0.03 -24.96 5.51
CA ARG A 50 0.42 -23.59 5.21
C ARG A 50 -0.75 -22.62 5.12
N VAL A 51 -1.82 -22.95 4.37
CA VAL A 51 -3.02 -22.11 4.25
C VAL A 51 -3.65 -21.82 5.61
N ARG A 52 -3.80 -22.82 6.49
CA ARG A 52 -4.34 -22.60 7.84
C ARG A 52 -3.47 -21.67 8.68
N ASN A 53 -2.15 -21.88 8.65
CA ASN A 53 -1.21 -21.06 9.41
C ASN A 53 -1.19 -19.62 8.87
N ASP A 54 -1.18 -19.45 7.56
CA ASP A 54 -1.19 -18.14 6.90
C ASP A 54 -2.48 -17.38 7.23
N GLN A 55 -3.65 -18.02 7.13
CA GLN A 55 -4.95 -17.41 7.47
C GLN A 55 -5.00 -16.93 8.93
N GLN A 56 -4.44 -17.69 9.87
CA GLN A 56 -4.36 -17.27 11.27
C GLN A 56 -3.36 -16.13 11.47
N ALA A 57 -2.23 -16.16 10.76
CA ALA A 57 -1.18 -15.15 10.88
C ALA A 57 -1.58 -13.80 10.27
N MET A 58 -2.37 -13.79 9.19
CA MET A 58 -2.82 -12.58 8.48
C MET A 58 -3.51 -11.56 9.39
N TYR A 59 -4.30 -12.03 10.36
CA TYR A 59 -5.12 -11.18 11.24
C TYR A 59 -4.62 -11.13 12.70
N LYS A 60 -3.47 -11.75 12.99
CA LYS A 60 -2.97 -11.87 14.37
C LYS A 60 -2.46 -10.53 14.90
N GLY A 61 -2.91 -10.15 16.10
CA GLY A 61 -2.41 -8.97 16.82
C GLY A 61 -2.88 -7.63 16.24
N GLN A 62 -3.94 -7.64 15.43
CA GLN A 62 -4.58 -6.41 14.96
C GLN A 62 -5.46 -5.80 16.07
N GLU A 63 -5.31 -4.50 16.29
CA GLU A 63 -6.21 -3.74 17.16
C GLU A 63 -7.63 -3.72 16.57
N PRO A 64 -8.70 -4.01 17.33
CA PRO A 64 -10.07 -3.99 16.80
C PRO A 64 -10.47 -2.56 16.37
N VAL A 65 -11.45 -2.47 15.47
CA VAL A 65 -12.04 -1.17 15.10
C VAL A 65 -13.04 -0.76 16.17
N SER A 66 -12.69 0.24 16.98
CA SER A 66 -13.55 0.78 18.03
C SER A 66 -13.94 2.22 17.70
N GLY A 67 -15.07 2.39 17.01
CA GLY A 67 -15.62 3.71 16.66
C GLY A 67 -15.43 4.10 15.20
N ALA A 68 -15.83 5.34 14.89
CA ALA A 68 -15.78 5.90 13.55
C ALA A 68 -14.33 6.28 13.17
N LEU A 69 -13.86 5.80 12.01
CA LEU A 69 -12.48 5.98 11.57
C LEU A 69 -12.30 7.24 10.73
N THR A 70 -11.28 8.05 11.03
CA THR A 70 -10.87 9.18 10.20
C THR A 70 -9.89 8.74 9.10
N LEU A 71 -9.64 9.60 8.10
CA LEU A 71 -8.66 9.34 7.04
C LEU A 71 -7.28 8.96 7.60
N SER A 72 -6.80 9.70 8.60
CA SER A 72 -5.51 9.46 9.24
C SER A 72 -5.46 8.12 9.97
N ASP A 73 -6.56 7.72 10.63
CA ASP A 73 -6.66 6.43 11.33
C ASP A 73 -6.63 5.26 10.34
N VAL A 74 -7.34 5.40 9.21
CA VAL A 74 -7.32 4.41 8.13
C VAL A 74 -5.91 4.31 7.53
N MET A 75 -5.23 5.43 7.25
CA MET A 75 -3.86 5.41 6.74
C MET A 75 -2.88 4.74 7.71
N ALA A 76 -2.95 5.09 9.01
CA ALA A 76 -2.12 4.47 10.04
C ALA A 76 -2.35 2.96 10.14
N ARG A 77 -3.62 2.55 10.09
CA ARG A 77 -4.01 1.13 10.12
C ARG A 77 -3.52 0.37 8.89
N SER A 78 -3.70 0.95 7.70
CA SER A 78 -3.20 0.38 6.45
C SER A 78 -1.68 0.24 6.51
N LEU A 79 -0.92 1.26 6.89
CA LEU A 79 0.54 1.12 6.97
C LEU A 79 0.99 0.12 8.06
N LYS A 80 0.31 0.06 9.21
CA LYS A 80 0.67 -0.86 10.30
C LYS A 80 0.40 -2.33 9.97
N TYR A 81 -0.71 -2.62 9.27
CA TYR A 81 -1.18 -4.00 9.06
C TYR A 81 -1.14 -4.49 7.61
N ASN A 82 -0.83 -3.63 6.64
CA ASN A 82 -0.66 -4.04 5.24
C ASN A 82 0.54 -4.99 5.10
N LEU A 83 0.28 -6.15 4.49
CA LEU A 83 1.26 -7.23 4.37
C LEU A 83 2.39 -6.89 3.39
N ASP A 84 2.13 -6.10 2.35
CA ASP A 84 3.15 -5.68 1.38
C ASP A 84 4.14 -4.70 2.02
N TYR A 85 3.65 -3.75 2.80
CA TYR A 85 4.52 -2.86 3.57
C TYR A 85 5.37 -3.62 4.60
N ARG A 86 4.75 -4.56 5.32
CA ARG A 86 5.46 -5.42 6.28
C ARG A 86 6.53 -6.27 5.59
N LEU A 87 6.25 -6.81 4.41
CA LEU A 87 7.23 -7.53 3.60
C LEU A 87 8.44 -6.65 3.29
N LYS A 88 8.23 -5.40 2.87
CA LYS A 88 9.33 -4.45 2.61
C LYS A 88 10.14 -4.11 3.86
N LEU A 89 9.50 -3.97 5.01
CA LEU A 89 10.22 -3.84 6.28
C LEU A 89 11.10 -5.06 6.59
N MET A 90 10.60 -6.27 6.33
CA MET A 90 11.36 -7.51 6.54
C MET A 90 12.50 -7.68 5.53
N GLU A 91 12.30 -7.30 4.26
CA GLU A 91 13.35 -7.27 3.24
C GLU A 91 14.47 -6.30 3.64
N THR A 92 14.14 -5.09 4.14
CA THR A 92 15.14 -4.15 4.66
C THR A 92 15.89 -4.75 5.86
N ALA A 93 15.19 -5.38 6.81
CA ALA A 93 15.82 -6.01 7.96
C ALA A 93 16.75 -7.17 7.54
N LEU A 94 16.37 -7.94 6.52
CA LEU A 94 17.21 -8.98 5.93
C LEU A 94 18.46 -8.38 5.28
N SER A 95 18.33 -7.34 4.45
CA SER A 95 19.48 -6.68 3.82
C SER A 95 20.45 -6.10 4.85
N ARG A 96 19.94 -5.61 6.00
CA ARG A 96 20.79 -5.19 7.14
C ARG A 96 21.51 -6.38 7.78
N GLY A 97 20.81 -7.49 8.04
CA GLY A 97 21.47 -8.70 8.55
C GLY A 97 22.54 -9.26 7.59
N LEU A 98 22.32 -9.17 6.28
CA LEU A 98 23.32 -9.53 5.27
C LEU A 98 24.52 -8.59 5.28
N LEU A 99 24.33 -7.31 5.61
CA LEU A 99 25.43 -6.35 5.81
C LEU A 99 26.27 -6.80 7.01
N ASP A 100 25.64 -7.08 8.15
CA ASP A 100 26.33 -7.55 9.36
C ASP A 100 27.16 -8.81 9.09
N VAL A 101 26.58 -9.78 8.36
CA VAL A 101 27.31 -11.00 7.93
C VAL A 101 28.50 -10.66 7.03
N SER A 102 28.31 -9.74 6.07
CA SER A 102 29.39 -9.31 5.17
C SER A 102 30.50 -8.56 5.90
N GLU A 103 30.19 -7.91 7.02
CA GLU A 103 31.20 -7.28 7.88
C GLU A 103 32.04 -8.32 8.63
N LEU A 104 31.42 -9.44 9.05
CA LEU A 104 32.13 -10.55 9.70
C LEU A 104 33.08 -11.29 8.75
N ASP A 105 32.78 -11.35 7.44
CA ASP A 105 33.67 -11.93 6.41
C ASP A 105 35.04 -11.23 6.33
N MET A 106 35.16 -10.02 6.87
CA MET A 106 36.42 -9.27 6.92
C MET A 106 37.36 -9.73 8.04
N LEU A 107 36.89 -10.54 8.99
CA LEU A 107 37.69 -11.00 10.12
C LEU A 107 38.67 -12.12 9.71
N PRO A 108 39.81 -12.27 10.42
CA PRO A 108 40.66 -13.45 10.30
C PRO A 108 39.87 -14.74 10.57
N LYS A 109 40.15 -15.80 9.81
CA LYS A 109 39.48 -17.08 9.93
C LYS A 109 40.27 -17.96 10.88
N LEU A 110 39.61 -18.51 11.90
CA LEU A 110 40.17 -19.57 12.74
C LEU A 110 39.63 -20.91 12.26
N MET A 111 40.48 -21.72 11.65
CA MET A 111 40.15 -23.07 11.19
C MET A 111 40.71 -24.08 12.17
N THR A 112 39.90 -25.09 12.49
CA THR A 112 40.33 -26.24 13.29
C THR A 112 40.11 -27.48 12.46
N ASP A 113 41.19 -28.15 12.11
CA ASP A 113 41.19 -29.32 11.25
C ASP A 113 41.61 -30.54 12.08
N ALA A 114 40.94 -31.67 11.89
CA ALA A 114 41.30 -32.93 12.50
C ALA A 114 40.98 -34.07 11.54
N GLY A 115 41.94 -34.97 11.31
CA GLY A 115 41.77 -36.03 10.34
C GLY A 115 42.81 -37.12 10.45
N TYR A 116 42.54 -38.24 9.78
CA TYR A 116 43.50 -39.32 9.64
C TYR A 116 44.08 -39.28 8.23
N ARG A 117 45.40 -39.35 8.13
CA ARG A 117 46.07 -39.54 6.84
C ARG A 117 46.48 -41.00 6.70
N TRP A 118 46.21 -41.57 5.54
CA TRP A 118 46.64 -42.93 5.19
C TRP A 118 47.41 -42.91 3.86
N ARG A 119 48.48 -43.71 3.80
CA ARG A 119 49.27 -43.96 2.60
C ARG A 119 49.45 -45.46 2.38
N SER A 120 49.41 -45.89 1.12
CA SER A 120 49.70 -47.27 0.72
C SER A 120 51.20 -47.60 0.72
N ASN A 121 52.06 -46.57 0.68
CA ASN A 121 53.52 -46.70 0.70
C ASN A 121 54.15 -45.87 1.83
N ASP A 122 55.40 -46.18 2.16
CA ASP A 122 56.18 -45.38 3.11
C ASP A 122 56.59 -44.04 2.48
N SER A 123 56.60 -42.99 3.29
CA SER A 123 57.16 -41.68 2.93
C SER A 123 58.69 -41.81 2.95
N GLY A 124 59.27 -42.31 1.85
CA GLY A 124 60.70 -42.67 1.76
C GLY A 124 61.58 -41.50 1.29
N GLY A 125 62.70 -41.28 1.97
CA GLY A 125 63.71 -40.27 1.61
C GLY A 125 65.07 -40.52 2.30
N THR A 126 66.05 -39.63 2.09
CA THR A 126 67.32 -39.64 2.84
C THR A 126 67.21 -38.68 4.02
N SER A 127 67.21 -39.22 5.25
CA SER A 127 67.12 -38.41 6.47
C SER A 127 68.48 -37.87 6.92
N ILE A 128 68.47 -36.72 7.58
CA ILE A 128 69.63 -36.12 8.26
C ILE A 128 69.33 -36.03 9.77
N GLY A 129 70.27 -36.45 10.61
CA GLY A 129 70.08 -36.41 12.07
C GLY A 129 69.91 -34.98 12.58
N ILE A 130 69.00 -34.78 13.54
CA ILE A 130 68.65 -33.44 14.05
C ILE A 130 69.75 -32.88 14.95
N GLN A 131 70.45 -33.74 15.71
CA GLN A 131 71.50 -33.36 16.65
C GLN A 131 72.90 -33.36 16.04
N ASP A 132 73.24 -34.39 15.27
CA ASP A 132 74.59 -34.66 14.73
C ASP A 132 74.76 -34.29 13.24
N ARG A 133 73.66 -33.99 12.54
CA ARG A 133 73.62 -33.64 11.11
C ARG A 133 74.22 -34.70 10.17
N ILE A 134 74.31 -35.97 10.61
CA ILE A 134 74.81 -37.07 9.78
C ILE A 134 73.71 -37.57 8.83
N ILE A 135 74.06 -37.82 7.57
CA ILE A 135 73.14 -38.29 6.53
C ILE A 135 73.00 -39.83 6.57
N SER A 136 71.77 -40.33 6.52
CA SER A 136 71.49 -41.76 6.38
C SER A 136 71.80 -42.26 4.96
N LEU A 137 72.65 -43.29 4.83
CA LEU A 137 73.02 -43.91 3.55
C LEU A 137 71.96 -44.89 3.01
N ARG A 138 70.91 -45.16 3.77
CA ARG A 138 69.76 -45.99 3.35
C ARG A 138 68.49 -45.15 3.30
N PRO A 139 67.55 -45.41 2.37
CA PRO A 139 66.22 -44.82 2.41
C PRO A 139 65.58 -45.05 3.77
N SER A 140 65.18 -43.97 4.40
CA SER A 140 64.53 -43.94 5.71
C SER A 140 63.17 -43.28 5.57
N THR A 141 62.28 -43.62 6.48
CA THR A 141 60.99 -42.95 6.61
C THR A 141 60.93 -42.24 7.95
N SER A 142 60.20 -41.14 7.97
CA SER A 142 59.94 -40.34 9.16
C SER A 142 58.44 -40.15 9.38
N GLU A 143 57.62 -40.97 8.72
CA GLU A 143 56.16 -40.82 8.70
C GLU A 143 55.50 -42.19 8.76
N GLU A 144 54.54 -42.37 9.68
CA GLU A 144 53.71 -43.56 9.68
C GLU A 144 52.69 -43.56 8.54
N ARG A 145 52.44 -44.74 7.97
CA ARG A 145 51.45 -44.93 6.91
C ARG A 145 50.02 -44.57 7.33
N VAL A 146 49.74 -44.56 8.64
CA VAL A 146 48.50 -44.07 9.22
C VAL A 146 48.86 -43.22 10.42
N HIS A 147 48.42 -41.97 10.45
CA HIS A 147 48.58 -41.09 11.60
C HIS A 147 47.40 -40.13 11.68
N PHE A 148 47.13 -39.67 12.89
CA PHE A 148 46.13 -38.65 13.19
C PHE A 148 46.81 -37.28 13.18
N LEU A 149 46.21 -36.33 12.48
CA LEU A 149 46.63 -34.94 12.41
C LEU A 149 45.51 -34.08 12.99
N ALA A 150 45.85 -33.14 13.87
CA ALA A 150 44.96 -32.09 14.30
C ALA A 150 45.70 -30.76 14.29
N ASP A 151 45.08 -29.71 13.78
CA ASP A 151 45.64 -28.37 13.81
C ASP A 151 44.57 -27.30 14.04
N ALA A 152 45.01 -26.19 14.61
CA ALA A 152 44.23 -24.97 14.74
C ALA A 152 45.02 -23.84 14.10
N THR A 153 44.55 -23.34 12.96
CA THR A 153 45.23 -22.36 12.13
C THR A 153 44.38 -21.09 12.03
N LEU A 154 44.93 -19.98 12.52
CA LEU A 154 44.44 -18.64 12.26
C LEU A 154 45.03 -18.14 10.93
N SER A 155 44.19 -17.77 9.98
CA SER A 155 44.62 -17.22 8.69
C SER A 155 43.95 -15.86 8.41
N TRP A 156 44.73 -14.96 7.79
CA TRP A 156 44.25 -13.67 7.32
C TRP A 156 44.73 -13.43 5.89
N ASP A 157 43.78 -13.54 4.96
CA ASP A 157 43.98 -13.29 3.55
C ASP A 157 43.71 -11.81 3.23
N VAL A 158 44.76 -11.05 2.94
CA VAL A 158 44.66 -9.59 2.71
C VAL A 158 43.81 -9.27 1.47
N LEU A 159 43.89 -10.09 0.42
CA LEU A 159 43.05 -9.91 -0.76
C LEU A 159 41.59 -10.23 -0.43
N ASP A 160 41.33 -11.34 0.29
CA ASP A 160 39.98 -11.75 0.66
C ASP A 160 39.32 -10.73 1.59
N PHE A 161 40.10 -10.12 2.50
CA PHE A 161 39.69 -8.94 3.27
C PHE A 161 39.26 -7.78 2.36
N GLY A 162 40.10 -7.40 1.39
CA GLY A 162 39.80 -6.30 0.47
C GLY A 162 38.56 -6.57 -0.39
N LEU A 163 38.38 -7.81 -0.85
CA LEU A 163 37.19 -8.24 -1.58
C LEU A 163 35.93 -8.23 -0.71
N SER A 164 36.05 -8.65 0.55
CA SER A 164 34.96 -8.65 1.53
C SER A 164 34.57 -7.23 1.95
N TYR A 165 35.53 -6.31 2.06
CA TYR A 165 35.26 -4.88 2.26
C TYR A 165 34.43 -4.28 1.13
N TYR A 166 34.76 -4.59 -0.13
CA TYR A 166 33.93 -4.16 -1.26
C TYR A 166 32.55 -4.82 -1.23
N ARG A 167 32.44 -6.10 -0.85
CA ARG A 167 31.15 -6.81 -0.68
C ARG A 167 30.29 -6.15 0.40
N ALA A 168 30.86 -5.84 1.57
CA ALA A 168 30.18 -5.12 2.64
C ALA A 168 29.69 -3.74 2.16
N LYS A 169 30.52 -3.02 1.40
CA LYS A 169 30.10 -1.74 0.82
C LYS A 169 28.93 -1.89 -0.18
N GLN A 170 28.95 -2.93 -1.01
CA GLN A 170 27.82 -3.24 -1.91
C GLN A 170 26.55 -3.52 -1.10
N GLN A 171 26.67 -4.31 -0.02
CA GLN A 171 25.54 -4.66 0.83
C GLN A 171 24.99 -3.45 1.59
N ALA A 172 25.85 -2.49 1.96
CA ALA A 172 25.42 -1.23 2.56
C ALA A 172 24.61 -0.36 1.58
N ASP A 173 25.01 -0.30 0.31
CA ASP A 173 24.21 0.35 -0.72
C ASP A 173 22.91 -0.44 -1.03
N ASP A 174 22.92 -1.78 -0.92
CA ASP A 174 21.71 -2.61 -1.06
C ASP A 174 20.70 -2.36 0.07
N VAL A 175 21.14 -2.10 1.31
CA VAL A 175 20.25 -1.62 2.39
C VAL A 175 19.54 -0.35 1.95
N ASN A 176 20.25 0.63 1.39
CA ASN A 176 19.64 1.86 0.90
C ASN A 176 18.65 1.61 -0.25
N VAL A 177 18.96 0.68 -1.18
CA VAL A 177 18.03 0.24 -2.23
C VAL A 177 16.72 -0.28 -1.64
N THR A 178 16.79 -1.13 -0.61
CA THR A 178 15.58 -1.66 0.05
C THR A 178 14.80 -0.59 0.82
N ASP A 179 15.50 0.38 1.42
CA ASP A 179 14.87 1.52 2.10
C ASP A 179 14.08 2.40 1.11
N GLU A 180 14.63 2.69 -0.08
CA GLU A 180 13.91 3.43 -1.13
C GLU A 180 12.70 2.65 -1.68
N ARG A 181 12.82 1.32 -1.85
CA ARG A 181 11.68 0.47 -2.22
C ARG A 181 10.57 0.50 -1.16
N ARG A 182 10.93 0.54 0.12
CA ARG A 182 9.96 0.70 1.21
C ARG A 182 9.23 2.04 1.11
N ARG A 183 9.95 3.14 0.87
CA ARG A 183 9.35 4.48 0.68
C ARG A 183 8.35 4.49 -0.48
N LYS A 184 8.72 3.88 -1.62
CA LYS A 184 7.83 3.76 -2.79
C LYS A 184 6.54 3.03 -2.48
N VAL A 185 6.61 1.88 -1.79
CA VAL A 185 5.41 1.11 -1.41
C VAL A 185 4.53 1.90 -0.44
N LEU A 186 5.13 2.62 0.51
CA LEU A 186 4.40 3.50 1.42
C LEU A 186 3.62 4.58 0.66
N GLN A 187 4.27 5.30 -0.27
CA GLN A 187 3.63 6.35 -1.07
C GLN A 187 2.42 5.82 -1.85
N ASN A 188 2.54 4.61 -2.43
CA ASN A 188 1.44 3.98 -3.15
C ASN A 188 0.28 3.62 -2.22
N ILE A 189 0.56 3.00 -1.07
CA ILE A 189 -0.50 2.63 -0.09
C ILE A 189 -1.25 3.88 0.38
N VAL A 190 -0.55 4.97 0.72
CA VAL A 190 -1.20 6.20 1.17
C VAL A 190 -2.12 6.77 0.09
N GLN A 191 -1.69 6.73 -1.17
CA GLN A 191 -2.50 7.19 -2.30
C GLN A 191 -3.76 6.33 -2.49
N ASP A 192 -3.61 5.00 -2.48
CA ASP A 192 -4.72 4.07 -2.68
C ASP A 192 -5.74 4.16 -1.53
N VAL A 193 -5.25 4.32 -0.29
CA VAL A 193 -6.09 4.54 0.89
C VAL A 193 -6.89 5.84 0.80
N ARG A 194 -6.27 6.94 0.31
CA ARG A 194 -6.95 8.23 0.18
C ARG A 194 -8.15 8.14 -0.76
N ASP A 195 -7.95 7.50 -1.89
CA ASP A 195 -8.98 7.28 -2.91
C ASP A 195 -10.11 6.38 -2.39
N ALA A 196 -9.75 5.22 -1.82
CA ALA A 196 -10.71 4.28 -1.26
C ALA A 196 -11.50 4.88 -0.07
N TYR A 197 -10.86 5.69 0.78
CA TYR A 197 -11.52 6.34 1.91
C TYR A 197 -12.65 7.28 1.46
N TRP A 198 -12.36 8.21 0.56
CA TRP A 198 -13.36 9.19 0.12
C TRP A 198 -14.52 8.54 -0.65
N ARG A 199 -14.23 7.53 -1.47
CA ARG A 199 -15.25 6.75 -2.15
C ARG A 199 -16.13 5.97 -1.17
N ALA A 200 -15.53 5.32 -0.17
CA ALA A 200 -16.26 4.58 0.86
C ALA A 200 -17.07 5.50 1.78
N LEU A 201 -16.59 6.71 2.06
CA LEU A 201 -17.32 7.72 2.84
C LEU A 201 -18.56 8.19 2.07
N GLY A 202 -18.41 8.50 0.78
CA GLY A 202 -19.53 8.81 -0.11
C GLY A 202 -20.56 7.69 -0.19
N ALA A 203 -20.09 6.45 -0.34
CA ALA A 203 -20.94 5.26 -0.31
C ALA A 203 -21.70 5.13 1.03
N GLN A 204 -21.01 5.30 2.16
CA GLN A 204 -21.61 5.20 3.49
C GLN A 204 -22.76 6.19 3.67
N ARG A 205 -22.61 7.42 3.17
CA ARG A 205 -23.66 8.46 3.24
C ARG A 205 -24.91 8.09 2.44
N LEU A 206 -24.75 7.44 1.29
CA LEU A 206 -25.83 7.20 0.33
C LEU A 206 -26.49 5.82 0.44
N LEU A 207 -25.83 4.82 1.04
CA LEU A 207 -26.31 3.43 1.09
C LEU A 207 -27.71 3.29 1.71
N GLY A 208 -27.98 4.00 2.81
CA GLY A 208 -29.29 3.93 3.49
C GLY A 208 -30.44 4.49 2.65
N GLU A 209 -30.21 5.64 2.02
CA GLU A 209 -31.19 6.26 1.09
C GLU A 209 -31.40 5.38 -0.15
N THR A 210 -30.33 4.79 -0.68
CA THR A 210 -30.34 3.91 -1.85
C THR A 210 -31.17 2.65 -1.59
N GLN A 211 -31.02 2.04 -0.40
CA GLN A 211 -31.81 0.88 0.00
C GLN A 211 -33.31 1.22 0.08
N THR A 212 -33.64 2.34 0.71
CA THR A 212 -35.03 2.82 0.82
C THR A 212 -35.65 3.05 -0.56
N LEU A 213 -34.90 3.63 -1.51
CA LEU A 213 -35.36 3.83 -2.87
C LEU A 213 -35.57 2.50 -3.62
N ALA A 214 -34.66 1.54 -3.47
CA ALA A 214 -34.81 0.21 -4.06
C ALA A 214 -36.11 -0.47 -3.56
N ASP A 215 -36.38 -0.42 -2.26
CA ASP A 215 -37.58 -0.99 -1.66
C ASP A 215 -38.86 -0.31 -2.20
N ASN A 216 -38.83 1.02 -2.39
CA ASN A 216 -39.94 1.77 -2.99
C ASN A 216 -40.18 1.39 -4.47
N ILE A 217 -39.13 1.24 -5.28
CA ILE A 217 -39.24 0.80 -6.68
C ILE A 217 -39.79 -0.63 -6.75
N GLN A 218 -39.35 -1.52 -5.86
CA GLN A 218 -39.83 -2.89 -5.79
C GLN A 218 -41.32 -2.94 -5.42
N ALA A 219 -41.74 -2.16 -4.43
CA ALA A 219 -43.13 -2.04 -4.03
C ALA A 219 -44.02 -1.50 -5.16
N ALA A 220 -43.54 -0.48 -5.89
CA ALA A 220 -44.24 0.07 -7.05
C ALA A 220 -44.37 -0.97 -8.17
N LEU A 221 -43.32 -1.75 -8.44
CA LEU A 221 -43.33 -2.80 -9.45
C LEU A 221 -44.37 -3.89 -9.14
N GLU A 222 -44.44 -4.32 -7.87
CA GLU A 222 -45.42 -5.32 -7.44
C GLU A 222 -46.85 -4.77 -7.50
N LYS A 223 -47.07 -3.52 -7.09
CA LYS A 223 -48.36 -2.84 -7.20
C LYS A 223 -48.82 -2.75 -8.66
N THR A 224 -47.92 -2.41 -9.59
CA THR A 224 -48.23 -2.32 -11.02
C THR A 224 -48.58 -3.69 -11.62
N ARG A 225 -47.87 -4.77 -11.24
CA ARG A 225 -48.22 -6.14 -11.66
C ARG A 225 -49.60 -6.57 -11.16
N GLN A 226 -49.95 -6.20 -9.94
CA GLN A 226 -51.28 -6.48 -9.39
C GLN A 226 -52.37 -5.69 -10.11
N ALA A 227 -52.13 -4.40 -10.41
CA ALA A 227 -53.06 -3.56 -11.15
C ALA A 227 -53.32 -4.07 -12.58
N GLU A 228 -52.27 -4.56 -13.26
CA GLU A 228 -52.39 -5.21 -14.58
C GLU A 228 -53.23 -6.50 -14.48
N ARG A 229 -52.91 -7.40 -13.55
CA ARG A 229 -53.64 -8.67 -13.35
C ARG A 229 -55.11 -8.46 -12.97
N ALA A 230 -55.40 -7.40 -12.22
CA ALA A 230 -56.76 -7.03 -11.84
C ALA A 230 -57.55 -6.34 -12.96
N GLY A 231 -56.93 -6.08 -14.12
CA GLY A 231 -57.55 -5.39 -15.25
C GLY A 231 -57.79 -3.89 -15.00
N VAL A 232 -57.14 -3.31 -13.99
CA VAL A 232 -57.25 -1.88 -13.64
C VAL A 232 -56.37 -1.03 -14.56
N LEU A 233 -55.30 -1.62 -15.08
CA LEU A 233 -54.35 -0.95 -15.97
C LEU A 233 -54.31 -1.64 -17.34
N PRO A 234 -54.30 -0.90 -18.47
CA PRO A 234 -54.13 -1.49 -19.79
C PRO A 234 -52.81 -2.28 -19.88
N PRO A 235 -52.78 -3.46 -20.54
CA PRO A 235 -51.58 -4.31 -20.55
C PRO A 235 -50.32 -3.62 -21.09
N VAL A 236 -50.45 -2.81 -22.14
CA VAL A 236 -49.30 -2.10 -22.73
C VAL A 236 -48.75 -1.06 -21.75
N GLU A 237 -49.61 -0.22 -21.17
CA GLU A 237 -49.22 0.79 -20.18
C GLU A 237 -48.60 0.15 -18.92
N GLY A 238 -49.16 -0.97 -18.46
CA GLY A 238 -48.62 -1.73 -17.34
C GLY A 238 -47.25 -2.32 -17.61
N LEU A 239 -47.02 -2.89 -18.79
CA LEU A 239 -45.73 -3.45 -19.17
C LEU A 239 -44.67 -2.36 -19.40
N GLU A 240 -45.03 -1.22 -20.00
CA GLU A 240 -44.13 -0.07 -20.14
C GLU A 240 -43.72 0.50 -18.77
N TYR A 241 -44.68 0.61 -17.84
CA TYR A 241 -44.39 1.04 -16.48
C TYR A 241 -43.47 0.03 -15.78
N GLN A 242 -43.76 -1.27 -15.88
CA GLN A 242 -42.88 -2.31 -15.34
C GLN A 242 -41.46 -2.23 -15.92
N ARG A 243 -41.31 -1.99 -17.23
CA ARG A 243 -40.00 -1.84 -17.87
C ARG A 243 -39.23 -0.66 -17.30
N ALA A 244 -39.86 0.51 -17.18
CA ALA A 244 -39.22 1.70 -16.65
C ALA A 244 -38.80 1.55 -15.17
N LEU A 245 -39.61 0.86 -14.35
CA LEU A 245 -39.24 0.55 -12.96
C LEU A 245 -38.10 -0.46 -12.88
N LEU A 246 -38.07 -1.47 -13.76
CA LEU A 246 -36.95 -2.41 -13.86
C LEU A 246 -35.66 -1.72 -14.30
N ASP A 247 -35.73 -0.74 -15.21
CA ASP A 247 -34.59 0.08 -15.62
C ASP A 247 -34.06 0.90 -14.43
N ALA A 248 -34.95 1.57 -13.69
CA ALA A 248 -34.58 2.32 -12.49
C ALA A 248 -33.99 1.41 -11.39
N MET A 249 -34.58 0.23 -11.17
CA MET A 249 -34.08 -0.77 -10.22
C MET A 249 -32.69 -1.26 -10.60
N THR A 250 -32.46 -1.52 -11.90
CA THR A 250 -31.15 -1.96 -12.41
C THR A 250 -30.10 -0.90 -12.10
N LEU A 251 -30.38 0.35 -12.45
CA LEU A 251 -29.50 1.49 -12.21
C LEU A 251 -29.15 1.66 -10.71
N VAL A 252 -30.16 1.59 -9.82
CA VAL A 252 -29.97 1.69 -8.37
C VAL A 252 -29.17 0.51 -7.83
N THR A 253 -29.45 -0.71 -8.31
CA THR A 253 -28.76 -1.93 -7.85
C THR A 253 -27.30 -1.95 -8.27
N GLU A 254 -26.99 -1.55 -9.51
CA GLU A 254 -25.61 -1.40 -9.99
C GLU A 254 -24.82 -0.43 -9.11
N LYS A 255 -25.38 0.75 -8.84
CA LYS A 255 -24.71 1.74 -7.99
C LYS A 255 -24.58 1.32 -6.53
N ARG A 256 -25.56 0.60 -5.99
CA ARG A 256 -25.45 -0.01 -4.65
C ARG A 256 -24.31 -1.02 -4.58
N GLN A 257 -24.12 -1.84 -5.62
CA GLN A 257 -23.00 -2.79 -5.67
C GLN A 257 -21.65 -2.05 -5.69
N GLU A 258 -21.51 -0.99 -6.48
CA GLU A 258 -20.30 -0.14 -6.50
C GLU A 258 -20.00 0.46 -5.12
N MET A 259 -21.02 0.96 -4.42
CA MET A 259 -20.91 1.48 -3.04
C MET A 259 -20.42 0.42 -2.04
N GLU A 260 -20.96 -0.80 -2.12
CA GLU A 260 -20.54 -1.93 -1.28
C GLU A 260 -19.09 -2.36 -1.57
N PHE A 261 -18.68 -2.35 -2.85
CA PHE A 261 -17.30 -2.64 -3.22
C PHE A 261 -16.33 -1.59 -2.68
N ALA A 262 -16.68 -0.30 -2.70
CA ALA A 262 -15.85 0.76 -2.14
C ALA A 262 -15.53 0.53 -0.65
N LYS A 263 -16.52 0.16 0.18
CA LYS A 263 -16.27 -0.16 1.59
C LYS A 263 -15.38 -1.39 1.77
N ARG A 264 -15.56 -2.43 0.94
CA ARG A 264 -14.76 -3.67 1.00
C ARG A 264 -13.31 -3.46 0.57
N GLU A 265 -13.09 -2.64 -0.45
CA GLU A 265 -11.75 -2.26 -0.92
C GLU A 265 -10.97 -1.53 0.18
N LEU A 266 -11.61 -0.58 0.87
CA LEU A 266 -11.01 0.09 2.03
C LEU A 266 -10.69 -0.89 3.17
N ALA A 267 -11.60 -1.84 3.45
CA ALA A 267 -11.37 -2.88 4.45
C ALA A 267 -10.15 -3.75 4.12
N ALA A 268 -9.96 -4.09 2.84
CA ALA A 268 -8.82 -4.86 2.36
C ALA A 268 -7.50 -4.07 2.53
N LEU A 269 -7.47 -2.77 2.22
CA LEU A 269 -6.29 -1.93 2.44
C LEU A 269 -5.88 -1.82 3.91
N MET A 270 -6.86 -1.80 4.82
CA MET A 270 -6.65 -1.85 6.28
C MET A 270 -6.33 -3.26 6.80
N ASN A 271 -6.31 -4.27 5.92
CA ASN A 271 -6.14 -5.69 6.24
C ASN A 271 -7.17 -6.23 7.27
N LEU A 272 -8.42 -5.73 7.21
CA LEU A 272 -9.51 -6.20 8.06
C LEU A 272 -10.03 -7.57 7.59
N ALA A 273 -10.46 -8.40 8.52
CA ALA A 273 -11.07 -9.69 8.18
C ALA A 273 -12.36 -9.49 7.36
N PRO A 274 -12.64 -10.37 6.37
CA PRO A 274 -13.88 -10.29 5.59
C PRO A 274 -15.12 -10.28 6.49
N GLY A 275 -16.04 -9.35 6.24
CA GLY A 275 -17.27 -9.20 7.02
C GLY A 275 -17.12 -8.41 8.32
N THR A 276 -15.94 -7.81 8.59
CA THR A 276 -15.79 -6.87 9.70
C THR A 276 -16.57 -5.59 9.42
N GLU A 277 -17.54 -5.27 10.26
CA GLU A 277 -18.30 -4.02 10.19
C GLU A 277 -17.48 -2.84 10.72
N PHE A 278 -17.55 -1.71 10.03
CA PHE A 278 -16.92 -0.46 10.46
C PHE A 278 -17.68 0.76 9.91
N THR A 279 -17.50 1.88 10.60
CA THR A 279 -18.03 3.18 10.20
C THR A 279 -16.89 4.17 9.99
N LEU A 280 -17.06 5.03 9.00
CA LEU A 280 -16.17 6.16 8.76
C LEU A 280 -16.69 7.40 9.47
N ALA A 281 -15.79 8.21 10.00
CA ALA A 281 -16.12 9.51 10.56
C ALA A 281 -16.66 10.41 9.44
N ASP A 282 -17.74 11.15 9.73
CA ASP A 282 -18.35 12.05 8.76
C ASP A 282 -17.47 13.30 8.58
N ALA A 283 -16.42 13.15 7.79
CA ALA A 283 -15.45 14.21 7.53
C ALA A 283 -15.98 15.14 6.44
N LYS A 284 -15.96 16.45 6.71
CA LYS A 284 -16.27 17.47 5.70
C LYS A 284 -15.27 17.37 4.55
N GLU A 285 -15.77 17.44 3.33
CA GLU A 285 -14.94 17.53 2.14
C GLU A 285 -14.22 18.87 2.14
N THR A 286 -12.89 18.85 2.10
CA THR A 286 -12.08 20.06 1.99
C THR A 286 -12.07 20.54 0.55
N THR A 287 -12.08 21.87 0.39
CA THR A 287 -11.93 22.55 -0.89
C THR A 287 -10.63 22.11 -1.56
N LEU A 288 -10.73 21.62 -2.78
CA LEU A 288 -9.58 21.11 -3.54
C LEU A 288 -8.58 22.25 -3.78
N SER A 289 -7.29 22.00 -3.50
CA SER A 289 -6.23 23.00 -3.72
C SER A 289 -6.14 23.40 -5.19
N GLN A 290 -5.69 24.62 -5.47
CA GLN A 290 -5.52 25.06 -6.85
C GLN A 290 -4.48 24.19 -7.58
N VAL A 291 -4.67 24.03 -8.89
CA VAL A 291 -3.73 23.27 -9.73
C VAL A 291 -2.35 23.96 -9.68
N PRO A 292 -1.26 23.24 -9.37
CA PRO A 292 0.08 23.82 -9.34
C PRO A 292 0.46 24.42 -10.68
N SER A 293 0.99 25.65 -10.67
CA SER A 293 1.36 26.38 -11.88
C SER A 293 2.84 26.25 -12.24
N ASN A 294 3.73 26.00 -11.27
CA ASN A 294 5.17 25.90 -11.49
C ASN A 294 5.63 24.46 -11.74
N LEU A 295 5.41 23.96 -12.96
CA LEU A 295 5.78 22.59 -13.34
C LEU A 295 7.28 22.32 -13.27
N ASP A 296 8.13 23.29 -13.63
CA ASP A 296 9.58 23.10 -13.70
C ASP A 296 10.16 22.84 -12.29
N GLN A 297 9.63 23.51 -11.26
CA GLN A 297 9.99 23.24 -9.87
C GLN A 297 9.59 21.82 -9.44
N LEU A 298 8.38 21.37 -9.81
CA LEU A 298 7.91 20.02 -9.49
C LEU A 298 8.75 18.95 -10.20
N GLU A 299 9.15 19.21 -11.44
CA GLU A 299 10.04 18.35 -12.21
C GLU A 299 11.41 18.21 -11.56
N GLN A 300 12.00 19.31 -11.10
CA GLN A 300 13.28 19.27 -10.41
C GLN A 300 13.17 18.52 -9.07
N MET A 301 12.14 18.81 -8.27
CA MET A 301 11.89 18.08 -7.03
C MET A 301 11.74 16.57 -7.30
N ALA A 302 10.99 16.18 -8.34
CA ALA A 302 10.81 14.78 -8.71
C ALA A 302 12.13 14.09 -9.09
N LEU A 303 13.01 14.77 -9.83
CA LEU A 303 14.32 14.23 -10.19
C LEU A 303 15.23 14.00 -8.97
N GLU A 304 15.07 14.80 -7.92
CA GLU A 304 15.89 14.73 -6.70
C GLU A 304 15.33 13.76 -5.65
N GLN A 305 14.00 13.69 -5.53
CA GLN A 305 13.34 13.04 -4.39
C GLN A 305 12.72 11.69 -4.71
N ARG A 306 12.42 11.37 -5.98
CA ARG A 306 11.69 10.13 -6.28
C ARG A 306 12.49 8.87 -5.91
N PRO A 307 11.91 7.95 -5.10
CA PRO A 307 12.63 6.78 -4.60
C PRO A 307 13.19 5.87 -5.70
N GLU A 308 12.51 5.76 -6.85
CA GLU A 308 12.96 4.92 -7.95
C GLU A 308 14.20 5.45 -8.69
N LEU A 309 14.40 6.78 -8.71
CA LEU A 309 15.64 7.36 -9.22
C LEU A 309 16.79 7.11 -8.24
N ARG A 310 16.54 7.34 -6.94
CA ARG A 310 17.49 7.04 -5.87
C ARG A 310 17.90 5.57 -5.84
N GLU A 311 16.94 4.66 -6.09
CA GLU A 311 17.21 3.23 -6.23
C GLU A 311 18.24 2.94 -7.33
N GLU A 312 18.07 3.54 -8.51
CA GLU A 312 19.02 3.36 -9.62
C GLU A 312 20.37 4.04 -9.36
N ASP A 313 20.41 5.14 -8.62
CA ASP A 313 21.67 5.76 -8.19
C ASP A 313 22.49 4.84 -7.26
N TYR A 314 21.83 4.17 -6.30
CA TYR A 314 22.49 3.18 -5.45
C TYR A 314 22.94 1.94 -6.24
N LYS A 315 22.13 1.45 -7.19
CA LYS A 315 22.55 0.34 -8.08
C LYS A 315 23.76 0.70 -8.92
N THR A 316 23.80 1.90 -9.49
CA THR A 316 24.95 2.41 -10.25
C THR A 316 26.22 2.42 -9.38
N ARG A 317 26.08 2.79 -8.10
CA ARG A 317 27.19 2.75 -7.14
C ARG A 317 27.64 1.32 -6.82
N ILE A 318 26.70 0.39 -6.63
CA ILE A 318 26.99 -1.04 -6.44
C ILE A 318 27.77 -1.59 -7.64
N ASP A 319 27.38 -1.22 -8.86
CA ASP A 319 28.04 -1.65 -10.10
C ASP A 319 29.45 -1.07 -10.26
N ALA A 320 29.65 0.19 -9.85
CA ALA A 320 30.97 0.80 -9.78
C ALA A 320 31.86 0.11 -8.74
N ILE A 321 31.30 -0.31 -7.61
CA ILE A 321 32.02 -1.08 -6.59
C ILE A 321 32.34 -2.49 -7.09
N GLU A 322 31.40 -3.14 -7.79
CA GLU A 322 31.62 -4.46 -8.39
C GLU A 322 32.78 -4.44 -9.38
N THR A 323 32.87 -3.40 -10.19
CA THR A 323 34.01 -3.17 -11.09
C THR A 323 35.33 -3.10 -10.32
N LYS A 324 35.37 -2.32 -9.22
CA LYS A 324 36.57 -2.21 -8.36
C LYS A 324 36.94 -3.54 -7.72
N LYS A 325 35.94 -4.30 -7.25
CA LYS A 325 36.12 -5.64 -6.68
C LYS A 325 36.65 -6.65 -7.70
N GLN A 326 36.13 -6.64 -8.92
CA GLN A 326 36.62 -7.50 -10.00
C GLN A 326 38.07 -7.19 -10.35
N ILE A 327 38.45 -5.91 -10.45
CA ILE A 327 39.84 -5.49 -10.65
C ILE A 327 40.70 -5.89 -9.45
N ALA A 328 40.21 -5.68 -8.22
CA ALA A 328 40.93 -6.06 -7.01
C ALA A 328 41.22 -7.56 -6.97
N SER A 329 40.29 -8.40 -7.45
CA SER A 329 40.44 -9.85 -7.50
C SER A 329 41.57 -10.36 -8.41
N LEU A 330 42.22 -9.47 -9.16
CA LEU A 330 43.38 -9.74 -10.00
C LEU A 330 44.73 -9.53 -9.28
N PHE A 331 44.73 -8.86 -8.12
CA PHE A 331 45.94 -8.68 -7.31
C PHE A 331 46.43 -10.01 -6.70
N PRO A 332 47.72 -10.12 -6.34
CA PRO A 332 48.22 -11.27 -5.61
C PRO A 332 47.50 -11.40 -4.25
N ASN A 333 47.10 -12.61 -3.88
CA ASN A 333 46.63 -12.93 -2.54
C ASN A 333 47.83 -13.11 -1.61
N LEU A 334 47.89 -12.29 -0.56
CA LEU A 334 48.83 -12.42 0.55
C LEU A 334 48.10 -13.05 1.74
N ASN A 335 48.51 -14.27 2.11
CA ASN A 335 47.95 -15.00 3.24
C ASN A 335 48.95 -15.03 4.39
N LEU A 336 48.53 -14.50 5.54
CA LEU A 336 49.24 -14.54 6.81
C LEU A 336 48.60 -15.64 7.65
N PHE A 337 49.38 -16.64 8.06
CA PHE A 337 48.85 -17.73 8.88
C PHE A 337 49.73 -18.00 10.10
N GLY A 338 49.08 -18.42 11.18
CA GLY A 338 49.72 -18.83 12.42
C GLY A 338 48.85 -19.85 13.13
N GLY A 339 49.45 -20.92 13.64
CA GLY A 339 48.67 -22.01 14.22
C GLY A 339 49.51 -23.01 15.01
N GLY A 340 48.80 -23.86 15.74
CA GLY A 340 49.37 -25.01 16.44
C GLY A 340 48.95 -26.30 15.74
N GLY A 341 49.90 -27.22 15.54
CA GLY A 341 49.65 -28.54 14.98
C GLY A 341 50.01 -29.65 15.96
N TYR A 342 49.35 -30.79 15.82
CA TYR A 342 49.60 -32.04 16.50
C TYR A 342 49.55 -33.20 15.50
N ASP A 343 50.52 -34.09 15.56
CA ASP A 343 50.61 -35.28 14.72
C ASP A 343 51.00 -36.50 15.57
N SER A 344 50.19 -37.55 15.51
CA SER A 344 50.38 -38.79 16.28
C SER A 344 51.48 -39.70 15.72
N ASN A 345 52.17 -39.29 14.65
CA ASN A 345 53.23 -40.04 14.00
C ASN A 345 54.38 -40.34 14.96
N LYS A 346 54.59 -41.62 15.29
CA LYS A 346 55.60 -42.06 16.28
C LYS A 346 57.05 -41.74 15.91
N TYR A 347 57.32 -41.40 14.65
CA TYR A 347 58.68 -41.07 14.19
C TYR A 347 59.02 -39.59 14.37
N LEU A 348 58.09 -38.75 14.81
CA LEU A 348 58.35 -37.34 15.10
C LEU A 348 59.12 -37.18 16.41
N TYR A 349 60.10 -36.28 16.40
CA TYR A 349 60.80 -35.86 17.62
C TYR A 349 59.94 -34.93 18.48
N ASN A 350 59.11 -34.09 17.84
CA ASN A 350 58.12 -33.24 18.50
C ASN A 350 56.75 -33.55 17.89
N GLU A 351 55.82 -34.06 18.70
CA GLU A 351 54.46 -34.42 18.27
C GLU A 351 53.55 -33.19 18.13
N SER A 352 53.93 -32.06 18.73
CA SER A 352 53.23 -30.78 18.64
C SER A 352 54.17 -29.66 18.24
N TRP A 353 53.71 -28.73 17.42
CA TRP A 353 54.49 -27.57 17.00
C TRP A 353 53.63 -26.32 16.83
N ALA A 354 54.26 -25.15 16.94
CA ALA A 354 53.68 -23.90 16.47
C ALA A 354 54.30 -23.56 15.12
N GLN A 355 53.48 -23.13 14.17
CA GLN A 355 53.91 -22.68 12.86
C GLN A 355 53.31 -21.31 12.54
N GLY A 356 54.06 -20.53 11.77
CA GLY A 356 53.59 -19.28 11.21
C GLY A 356 54.32 -19.00 9.91
N GLY A 357 53.63 -18.33 9.00
CA GLY A 357 54.18 -18.07 7.69
C GLY A 357 53.41 -17.02 6.91
N VAL A 358 54.04 -16.59 5.83
CA VAL A 358 53.47 -15.68 4.85
C VAL A 358 53.53 -16.38 3.50
N SER A 359 52.40 -16.48 2.81
CA SER A 359 52.36 -17.03 1.44
C SER A 359 51.74 -16.02 0.49
N MET A 360 52.31 -15.91 -0.70
CA MET A 360 51.79 -15.05 -1.76
C MET A 360 51.46 -15.90 -2.98
N SER A 361 50.24 -15.76 -3.51
CA SER A 361 49.79 -16.51 -4.69
C SER A 361 49.05 -15.59 -5.66
N MET A 362 49.16 -15.83 -6.97
CA MET A 362 48.47 -15.05 -7.99
C MET A 362 48.14 -15.90 -9.21
N ASN A 363 46.93 -15.77 -9.72
CA ASN A 363 46.53 -16.43 -10.96
C ASN A 363 46.83 -15.53 -12.17
N LEU A 364 47.94 -15.80 -12.85
CA LEU A 364 48.40 -15.02 -14.01
C LEU A 364 47.47 -15.09 -15.22
N PHE A 365 46.77 -16.22 -15.42
CA PHE A 365 45.84 -16.37 -16.55
C PHE A 365 44.62 -15.44 -16.44
N ARG A 366 44.22 -15.02 -15.23
CA ARG A 366 43.13 -14.05 -15.06
C ARG A 366 43.47 -12.67 -15.62
N LEU A 367 44.76 -12.32 -15.75
CA LEU A 367 45.19 -11.04 -16.32
C LEU A 367 44.85 -10.93 -17.81
N ALA A 368 44.83 -12.04 -18.54
CA ALA A 368 44.40 -12.07 -19.94
C ALA A 368 42.92 -11.65 -20.11
N GLY A 369 42.12 -11.75 -19.05
CA GLY A 369 40.71 -11.34 -19.02
C GLY A 369 40.47 -9.84 -18.82
N ILE A 370 41.50 -9.03 -18.53
CA ILE A 370 41.36 -7.58 -18.27
C ILE A 370 40.63 -6.83 -19.40
N PRO A 371 40.93 -7.06 -20.70
CA PRO A 371 40.23 -6.36 -21.77
C PRO A 371 38.73 -6.69 -21.82
N ALA A 372 38.37 -7.94 -21.50
CA ALA A 372 36.97 -8.35 -21.43
C ALA A 372 36.26 -7.65 -20.27
N ILE A 373 36.86 -7.62 -19.07
CA ILE A 373 36.33 -6.91 -17.88
C ILE A 373 36.10 -5.42 -18.18
N LYS A 374 37.07 -4.75 -18.81
CA LYS A 374 36.93 -3.32 -19.17
C LYS A 374 35.76 -3.10 -20.14
N ARG A 375 35.68 -3.90 -21.21
CA ARG A 375 34.59 -3.79 -22.19
C ARG A 375 33.23 -4.06 -21.58
N THR A 376 33.11 -5.05 -20.69
CA THR A 376 31.83 -5.36 -20.02
C THR A 376 31.42 -4.25 -19.06
N ASN A 377 32.37 -3.62 -18.37
CA ASN A 377 32.07 -2.53 -17.43
C ASN A 377 31.71 -1.24 -18.18
N GLU A 378 32.40 -0.90 -19.27
CA GLU A 378 32.01 0.21 -20.15
C GLU A 378 30.60 0.01 -20.74
N ALA A 379 30.27 -1.22 -21.15
CA ALA A 379 28.94 -1.55 -21.63
C ALA A 379 27.88 -1.42 -20.51
N ARG A 380 28.19 -1.90 -19.30
CA ARG A 380 27.30 -1.78 -18.13
C ARG A 380 27.03 -0.31 -17.79
N MET A 381 28.07 0.53 -17.71
CA MET A 381 27.92 1.97 -17.44
C MET A 381 27.02 2.67 -18.46
N LYS A 382 27.17 2.35 -19.75
CA LYS A 382 26.29 2.90 -20.80
C LYS A 382 24.83 2.46 -20.63
N VAL A 383 24.60 1.23 -20.18
CA VAL A 383 23.25 0.73 -19.89
C VAL A 383 22.67 1.42 -18.67
N ASP A 384 23.46 1.61 -17.61
CA ASP A 384 23.01 2.28 -16.39
C ASP A 384 22.66 3.75 -16.65
N ASP A 385 23.51 4.46 -17.41
CA ASP A 385 23.24 5.84 -17.85
C ASP A 385 21.97 5.92 -18.71
N ALA A 386 21.80 5.02 -19.68
CA ALA A 386 20.61 4.98 -20.53
C ALA A 386 19.35 4.67 -19.72
N ARG A 387 19.43 3.75 -18.75
CA ARG A 387 18.30 3.41 -17.86
C ARG A 387 17.94 4.59 -16.96
N ARG A 388 18.92 5.27 -16.36
CA ARG A 388 18.68 6.47 -15.54
C ARG A 388 18.03 7.57 -16.39
N MET A 389 18.54 7.86 -17.58
CA MET A 389 17.94 8.85 -18.50
C MET A 389 16.49 8.49 -18.88
N ALA A 390 16.22 7.22 -19.20
CA ALA A 390 14.88 6.76 -19.53
C ALA A 390 13.93 6.89 -18.33
N LEU A 391 14.40 6.53 -17.11
CA LEU A 391 13.62 6.68 -15.89
C LEU A 391 13.36 8.15 -15.56
N SER A 392 14.35 9.03 -15.68
CA SER A 392 14.18 10.47 -15.52
C SER A 392 13.14 11.02 -16.49
N MET A 393 13.18 10.64 -17.76
CA MET A 393 12.16 11.06 -18.75
C MET A 393 10.76 10.56 -18.38
N ALA A 394 10.65 9.31 -17.91
CA ALA A 394 9.39 8.73 -17.44
C ALA A 394 8.85 9.47 -16.20
N VAL A 395 9.73 9.82 -15.26
CA VAL A 395 9.41 10.60 -14.05
C VAL A 395 8.87 11.98 -14.43
N LEU A 396 9.56 12.72 -15.29
CA LEU A 396 9.12 14.04 -15.76
C LEU A 396 7.76 13.96 -16.46
N THR A 397 7.57 12.94 -17.31
CA THR A 397 6.28 12.68 -17.96
C THR A 397 5.19 12.38 -16.94
N GLN A 398 5.49 11.58 -15.92
CA GLN A 398 4.54 11.25 -14.86
C GLN A 398 4.13 12.49 -14.06
N VAL A 399 5.06 13.40 -13.75
CA VAL A 399 4.75 14.67 -13.09
C VAL A 399 3.76 15.48 -13.92
N ARG A 400 4.06 15.73 -15.20
CA ARG A 400 3.16 16.50 -16.08
C ARG A 400 1.79 15.86 -16.23
N VAL A 401 1.75 14.54 -16.46
CA VAL A 401 0.48 13.79 -16.56
C VAL A 401 -0.30 13.82 -15.25
N SER A 402 0.38 13.77 -14.10
CA SER A 402 -0.29 13.83 -12.79
C SER A 402 -0.97 15.18 -12.56
N VAL A 403 -0.31 16.28 -12.94
CA VAL A 403 -0.89 17.64 -12.82
C VAL A 403 -2.07 17.82 -13.77
N GLU A 404 -1.96 17.35 -15.03
CA GLU A 404 -3.08 17.45 -15.98
C GLU A 404 -4.27 16.57 -15.55
N ARG A 405 -4.02 15.35 -15.05
CA ARG A 405 -5.07 14.51 -14.48
C ARG A 405 -5.74 15.14 -13.27
N TYR A 406 -4.98 15.85 -12.43
CA TYR A 406 -5.55 16.59 -11.30
C TYR A 406 -6.46 17.71 -11.78
N LYS A 407 -6.01 18.52 -12.75
CA LYS A 407 -6.81 19.57 -13.37
C LYS A 407 -8.12 19.04 -13.95
N LEU A 408 -8.07 17.94 -14.71
CA LEU A 408 -9.27 17.30 -15.27
C LEU A 408 -10.19 16.76 -14.17
N ALA A 409 -9.64 16.09 -13.15
CA ALA A 409 -10.44 15.55 -12.07
C ALA A 409 -11.15 16.63 -11.24
N VAL A 410 -10.51 17.80 -11.03
CA VAL A 410 -11.14 18.96 -10.40
C VAL A 410 -12.32 19.47 -11.26
N TYR A 411 -12.14 19.56 -12.58
CA TYR A 411 -13.21 19.98 -13.49
C TYR A 411 -14.37 18.97 -13.55
N ASP A 412 -14.06 17.68 -13.64
CA ASP A 412 -15.04 16.60 -13.64
C ASP A 412 -15.85 16.58 -12.33
N HIS A 413 -15.19 16.88 -11.20
CA HIS A 413 -15.87 17.02 -9.92
C HIS A 413 -16.84 18.21 -9.90
N GLN A 414 -16.42 19.39 -10.38
CA GLN A 414 -17.29 20.56 -10.48
C GLN A 414 -18.52 20.28 -11.35
N LEU A 415 -18.34 19.59 -12.49
CA LEU A 415 -19.44 19.20 -13.36
C LEU A 415 -20.38 18.19 -12.68
N ALA A 416 -19.82 17.21 -11.97
CA ALA A 416 -20.60 16.22 -11.24
C ALA A 416 -21.41 16.86 -10.10
N GLU A 417 -20.84 17.83 -9.39
CA GLU A 417 -21.51 18.61 -8.35
C GLU A 417 -22.70 19.38 -8.93
N GLU A 418 -22.51 20.09 -10.04
CA GLU A 418 -23.59 20.81 -10.72
C GLU A 418 -24.70 19.86 -11.20
N SER A 419 -24.32 18.73 -11.81
CA SER A 419 -25.28 17.71 -12.25
C SER A 419 -26.08 17.12 -11.08
N ALA A 420 -25.40 16.79 -9.97
CA ALA A 420 -26.06 16.26 -8.78
C ALA A 420 -27.04 17.27 -8.21
N ARG A 421 -26.67 18.56 -8.14
CA ARG A 421 -27.55 19.64 -7.69
C ARG A 421 -28.81 19.78 -8.55
N VAL A 422 -28.66 19.74 -9.88
CA VAL A 422 -29.78 19.81 -10.82
C VAL A 422 -30.70 18.60 -10.68
N ASP A 423 -30.15 17.38 -10.63
CA ASP A 423 -30.96 16.16 -10.51
C ASP A 423 -31.65 16.05 -9.14
N GLN A 424 -31.01 16.49 -8.05
CA GLN A 424 -31.65 16.61 -6.73
C GLN A 424 -32.86 17.55 -6.79
N ARG A 425 -32.72 18.69 -7.45
CA ARG A 425 -33.81 19.66 -7.61
C ARG A 425 -34.93 19.13 -8.49
N LEU A 426 -34.60 18.40 -9.56
CA LEU A 426 -35.59 17.71 -10.37
C LEU A 426 -36.35 16.67 -9.55
N ALA A 427 -35.65 15.90 -8.70
CA ALA A 427 -36.28 14.88 -7.86
C ALA A 427 -37.20 15.49 -6.80
N SER A 428 -36.86 16.63 -6.21
CA SER A 428 -37.74 17.33 -5.27
C SER A 428 -38.97 17.93 -5.97
N VAL A 429 -38.81 18.52 -7.16
CA VAL A 429 -39.94 19.01 -7.97
C VAL A 429 -40.86 17.87 -8.41
N ALA A 430 -40.31 16.73 -8.87
CA ALA A 430 -41.10 15.56 -9.24
C ALA A 430 -41.89 15.01 -8.04
N ARG A 431 -41.27 14.96 -6.86
CA ARG A 431 -41.93 14.56 -5.61
C ARG A 431 -43.04 15.54 -5.20
N ALA A 432 -42.87 16.83 -5.46
CA ALA A 432 -43.89 17.84 -5.19
C ALA A 432 -45.10 17.73 -6.13
N GLY A 433 -44.86 17.41 -7.41
CA GLY A 433 -45.89 17.21 -8.42
C GLY A 433 -46.55 15.83 -8.40
N SER A 434 -46.11 14.93 -7.50
CA SER A 434 -46.63 13.57 -7.36
C SER A 434 -48.12 13.60 -6.97
N SER A 435 -48.97 13.05 -7.83
CA SER A 435 -50.38 12.75 -7.55
C SER A 435 -50.57 11.24 -7.39
N ASN A 436 -51.73 10.79 -6.90
CA ASN A 436 -52.07 9.35 -6.82
C ASN A 436 -52.22 8.65 -8.20
N GLN A 437 -51.71 9.25 -9.28
CA GLN A 437 -51.68 8.67 -10.62
C GLN A 437 -50.38 7.91 -10.85
N LEU A 438 -50.48 6.73 -11.46
CA LEU A 438 -49.37 5.82 -11.72
C LEU A 438 -48.23 6.47 -12.54
N THR A 439 -48.55 7.30 -13.53
CA THR A 439 -47.57 8.02 -14.36
C THR A 439 -46.75 9.03 -13.56
N SER A 440 -47.36 9.66 -12.56
CA SER A 440 -46.73 10.66 -11.70
C SER A 440 -45.81 10.00 -10.67
N ASP A 441 -46.23 8.84 -10.14
CA ASP A 441 -45.40 7.99 -9.28
C ASP A 441 -44.18 7.44 -10.04
N LEU A 442 -44.36 7.01 -11.30
CA LEU A 442 -43.25 6.53 -12.15
C LEU A 442 -42.19 7.60 -12.30
N GLU A 443 -42.59 8.80 -12.73
CA GLU A 443 -41.64 9.88 -13.00
C GLU A 443 -40.88 10.22 -11.72
N THR A 444 -41.58 10.33 -10.59
CA THR A 444 -40.96 10.56 -9.28
C THR A 444 -39.87 9.54 -8.94
N LEU A 445 -40.15 8.24 -9.13
CA LEU A 445 -39.18 7.18 -8.84
C LEU A 445 -38.00 7.18 -9.83
N ARG A 446 -38.24 7.46 -11.12
CA ARG A 446 -37.17 7.59 -12.13
C ARG A 446 -36.24 8.76 -11.82
N THR A 447 -36.80 9.92 -11.50
CA THR A 447 -36.01 11.12 -11.18
C THR A 447 -35.23 10.92 -9.88
N GLN A 448 -35.81 10.25 -8.87
CA GLN A 448 -35.10 9.89 -7.64
C GLN A 448 -33.96 8.91 -7.90
N ALA A 449 -34.15 7.88 -8.74
CA ALA A 449 -33.08 6.97 -9.13
C ALA A 449 -31.92 7.70 -9.81
N ARG A 450 -32.23 8.61 -10.75
CA ARG A 450 -31.21 9.44 -11.41
C ARG A 450 -30.47 10.34 -10.43
N SER A 451 -31.19 10.99 -9.52
CA SER A 451 -30.60 11.84 -8.48
C SER A 451 -29.67 11.08 -7.54
N MET A 452 -30.02 9.84 -7.17
CA MET A 452 -29.13 8.99 -6.36
C MET A 452 -27.85 8.63 -7.11
N VAL A 453 -27.95 8.36 -8.41
CA VAL A 453 -26.77 8.06 -9.25
C VAL A 453 -25.87 9.27 -9.38
N SER A 454 -26.41 10.46 -9.62
CA SER A 454 -25.58 11.66 -9.76
C SER A 454 -24.92 12.09 -8.45
N ARG A 455 -25.58 11.93 -7.30
CA ARG A 455 -24.97 12.11 -5.97
C ARG A 455 -23.81 11.13 -5.71
N PHE A 456 -23.96 9.87 -6.12
CA PHE A 456 -22.85 8.92 -6.02
C PHE A 456 -21.71 9.28 -6.98
N GLN A 457 -22.04 9.75 -8.18
CA GLN A 457 -21.04 10.20 -9.15
C GLN A 457 -20.27 11.43 -8.66
N GLU A 458 -20.93 12.37 -7.98
CA GLU A 458 -20.30 13.51 -7.28
C GLU A 458 -19.32 13.02 -6.21
N ALA A 459 -19.74 12.10 -5.35
CA ALA A 459 -18.86 11.56 -4.31
C ALA A 459 -17.67 10.79 -4.90
N SER A 460 -17.90 10.04 -5.98
CA SER A 460 -16.84 9.31 -6.69
C SER A 460 -15.89 10.25 -7.44
N SER A 461 -16.36 11.34 -8.02
CA SER A 461 -15.52 12.33 -8.70
C SER A 461 -14.68 13.12 -7.69
N TYR A 462 -15.23 13.40 -6.50
CA TYR A 462 -14.46 13.98 -5.40
C TYR A 462 -13.32 13.06 -4.96
N ALA A 463 -13.62 11.77 -4.76
CA ALA A 463 -12.60 10.76 -4.44
C ALA A 463 -11.51 10.68 -5.53
N ALA A 464 -11.91 10.72 -6.80
CA ALA A 464 -10.98 10.74 -7.93
C ALA A 464 -10.10 12.00 -7.96
N ALA A 465 -10.65 13.17 -7.61
CA ALA A 465 -9.91 14.42 -7.49
C ALA A 465 -8.90 14.37 -6.32
N GLN A 466 -9.30 13.86 -5.17
CA GLN A 466 -8.42 13.61 -4.02
C GLN A 466 -7.31 12.59 -4.34
N SER A 467 -7.62 11.56 -5.13
CA SER A 467 -6.66 10.58 -5.63
C SER A 467 -5.67 11.22 -6.61
N ALA A 468 -6.15 12.07 -7.52
CA ALA A 468 -5.30 12.80 -8.46
C ALA A 468 -4.41 13.82 -7.76
N TYR A 469 -4.91 14.48 -6.72
CA TYR A 469 -4.14 15.33 -5.82
C TYR A 469 -2.99 14.54 -5.15
N GLY A 470 -3.29 13.39 -4.55
CA GLY A 470 -2.29 12.51 -3.97
C GLY A 470 -1.25 12.00 -4.98
N ARG A 471 -1.67 11.76 -6.24
CA ARG A 471 -0.74 11.40 -7.32
C ARG A 471 0.25 12.50 -7.67
N VAL A 472 -0.12 13.78 -7.54
CA VAL A 472 0.80 14.90 -7.74
C VAL A 472 1.85 14.90 -6.62
N LEU A 473 1.46 14.68 -5.36
CA LEU A 473 2.42 14.57 -4.26
C LEU A 473 3.39 13.39 -4.44
N ASN A 474 2.87 12.22 -4.84
CA ASN A 474 3.67 11.02 -5.11
C ASN A 474 4.61 11.22 -6.33
N SER A 475 4.14 11.87 -7.41
CA SER A 475 4.96 12.11 -8.59
C SER A 475 6.15 13.04 -8.32
N VAL A 476 6.06 13.89 -7.30
CA VAL A 476 7.15 14.75 -6.84
C VAL A 476 8.10 14.04 -5.87
N GLY A 477 7.68 12.92 -5.27
CA GLY A 477 8.51 12.10 -4.39
C GLY A 477 8.54 12.55 -2.93
N ILE A 478 7.53 13.31 -2.48
CA ILE A 478 7.42 13.78 -1.09
C ILE A 478 7.46 12.59 -0.12
N ASP A 479 8.28 12.71 0.93
CA ASP A 479 8.32 11.70 2.00
C ASP A 479 7.12 11.88 2.94
N LEU A 480 6.35 10.80 3.11
CA LEU A 480 5.08 10.79 3.84
C LEU A 480 5.23 10.24 5.26
N MET A 481 6.44 9.85 5.66
CA MET A 481 6.76 9.46 7.03
C MET A 481 7.99 10.21 7.55
N PRO A 482 7.98 10.64 8.82
CA PRO A 482 9.18 11.16 9.47
C PRO A 482 10.25 10.06 9.58
N GLU A 483 11.53 10.45 9.50
CA GLU A 483 12.68 9.51 9.57
C GLU A 483 12.73 8.67 10.85
N GLN A 484 12.05 9.12 11.92
CA GLN A 484 11.92 8.41 13.18
C GLN A 484 10.47 8.47 13.68
N VAL A 485 9.77 7.34 13.64
CA VAL A 485 8.49 7.19 14.36
C VAL A 485 8.81 6.67 15.76
N VAL A 486 8.50 7.46 16.79
CA VAL A 486 8.85 7.18 18.20
C VAL A 486 7.99 6.04 18.81
N GLY A 487 6.94 5.59 18.12
CA GLY A 487 6.04 4.53 18.59
C GLY A 487 5.36 3.77 17.45
N ASN A 488 4.96 2.53 17.73
CA ASN A 488 4.27 1.65 16.77
C ASN A 488 2.74 1.61 17.02
N ASP A 489 2.21 2.46 17.88
CA ASP A 489 0.77 2.58 18.17
C ASP A 489 0.04 3.39 17.08
N LEU A 490 -1.24 3.07 16.86
CA LEU A 490 -2.04 3.71 15.82
C LEU A 490 -2.20 5.24 15.99
N PRO A 491 -2.45 5.79 17.19
CA PRO A 491 -2.60 7.24 17.36
C PRO A 491 -1.32 8.02 17.02
N THR A 492 -0.15 7.52 17.44
CA THR A 492 1.14 8.15 17.12
C THR A 492 1.42 8.13 15.62
N LEU A 493 1.16 6.99 14.95
CA LEU A 493 1.28 6.87 13.49
C LEU A 493 0.31 7.81 12.76
N SER A 494 -0.96 7.85 13.18
CA SER A 494 -2.01 8.72 12.60
C SER A 494 -1.60 10.19 12.63
N LYS A 495 -1.10 10.68 13.78
CA LYS A 495 -0.62 12.06 13.93
C LYS A 495 0.64 12.35 13.11
N ALA A 496 1.58 11.42 13.07
CA ALA A 496 2.82 11.56 12.29
C ALA A 496 2.52 11.67 10.79
N ILE A 497 1.64 10.81 10.27
CA ILE A 497 1.21 10.82 8.87
C ILE A 497 0.49 12.13 8.54
N GLN A 498 -0.45 12.55 9.39
CA GLN A 498 -1.17 13.81 9.19
C GLN A 498 -0.22 15.01 9.10
N THR A 499 0.77 15.07 9.99
CA THR A 499 1.78 16.14 10.00
C THR A 499 2.62 16.10 8.72
N SER A 500 3.10 14.92 8.32
CA SER A 500 3.92 14.75 7.12
C SER A 500 3.15 15.12 5.84
N LEU A 501 1.87 14.70 5.76
CA LEU A 501 0.99 15.07 4.65
C LEU A 501 0.85 16.58 4.56
N SER A 502 0.47 17.26 5.65
CA SER A 502 0.30 18.71 5.64
C SER A 502 1.57 19.47 5.22
N GLY A 503 2.75 19.03 5.66
CA GLY A 503 4.02 19.62 5.25
C GLY A 503 4.34 19.39 3.77
N GLY A 504 4.08 18.19 3.26
CA GLY A 504 4.21 17.85 1.85
C GLY A 504 3.28 18.67 0.95
N GLU A 505 2.04 18.87 1.41
CA GLU A 505 1.02 19.67 0.73
C GLU A 505 1.47 21.13 0.60
N GLN A 506 1.99 21.74 1.67
CA GLN A 506 2.52 23.11 1.64
C GLN A 506 3.70 23.29 0.69
N GLN A 507 4.52 22.25 0.51
CA GLN A 507 5.69 22.32 -0.37
C GLN A 507 5.32 22.29 -1.85
N VAL A 508 4.28 21.53 -2.22
CA VAL A 508 3.84 21.33 -3.62
C VAL A 508 2.76 22.34 -4.03
N PHE A 509 1.87 22.68 -3.11
CA PHE A 509 0.75 23.61 -3.31
C PHE A 509 1.01 24.88 -2.50
N THR A 510 1.84 25.78 -3.05
CA THR A 510 2.25 27.04 -2.39
C THR A 510 1.11 28.04 -2.18
N GLN A 511 0.00 27.89 -2.91
CA GLN A 511 -1.29 28.46 -2.56
C GLN A 511 -2.13 27.33 -1.97
N ALA A 512 -1.89 27.01 -0.70
CA ALA A 512 -2.86 26.27 0.07
C ALA A 512 -4.20 27.02 -0.03
N ALA A 513 -5.31 26.28 0.05
CA ALA A 513 -6.63 26.88 0.25
C ALA A 513 -6.70 27.52 1.66
N ASP A 514 -5.82 28.47 1.96
CA ASP A 514 -5.67 29.19 3.23
C ASP A 514 -6.81 30.19 3.48
N ALA A 515 -7.95 29.99 2.82
CA ALA A 515 -9.19 30.46 3.40
C ALA A 515 -9.51 29.50 4.55
N VAL A 516 -9.20 29.92 5.79
CA VAL A 516 -9.90 29.37 6.96
C VAL A 516 -11.38 29.61 6.70
N GLU A 517 -12.06 28.62 6.12
CA GLU A 517 -13.51 28.65 5.96
C GLU A 517 -14.10 28.69 7.35
N VAL A 518 -14.63 29.86 7.73
CA VAL A 518 -15.45 29.99 8.93
C VAL A 518 -16.74 29.27 8.60
N ASP A 519 -17.00 28.10 9.17
CA ASP A 519 -18.23 27.35 8.91
C ASP A 519 -19.33 27.84 9.85
N ARG A 520 -20.16 28.77 9.36
CA ARG A 520 -21.22 29.39 10.16
C ARG A 520 -22.46 28.50 10.19
N PRO A 521 -22.93 28.05 11.37
CA PRO A 521 -24.14 27.25 11.43
C PRO A 521 -25.35 28.07 10.99
N VAL A 522 -26.32 27.42 10.36
CA VAL A 522 -27.54 28.07 9.87
C VAL A 522 -28.71 27.77 10.81
N GLU A 523 -29.35 28.83 11.29
CA GLU A 523 -30.61 28.77 12.03
C GLU A 523 -31.78 28.86 11.04
N LEU A 524 -32.55 27.79 10.96
CA LEU A 524 -33.60 27.62 9.94
C LEU A 524 -34.98 27.97 10.48
N SER A 525 -35.67 28.90 9.81
CA SER A 525 -37.07 29.23 10.06
C SER A 525 -37.92 29.12 8.79
N VAL A 526 -39.18 28.69 8.96
CA VAL A 526 -40.14 28.53 7.86
C VAL A 526 -41.44 29.23 8.26
N THR A 527 -41.90 30.17 7.43
CA THR A 527 -43.06 31.04 7.72
C THR A 527 -44.03 31.08 6.53
N GLY A 528 -45.24 31.61 6.74
CA GLY A 528 -46.24 31.80 5.66
C GLY A 528 -47.00 30.53 5.21
N LEU A 529 -46.82 29.40 5.90
CA LEU A 529 -47.43 28.12 5.51
C LEU A 529 -48.97 28.11 5.64
N PRO A 530 -49.69 27.39 4.77
CA PRO A 530 -51.14 27.18 4.88
C PRO A 530 -51.52 26.41 6.15
N ALA A 531 -52.70 26.69 6.72
CA ALA A 531 -53.15 26.10 7.99
C ALA A 531 -53.25 24.56 8.03
N ARG A 532 -53.30 23.88 6.87
CA ARG A 532 -53.36 22.41 6.76
C ARG A 532 -51.99 21.75 6.57
N VAL A 533 -50.91 22.52 6.52
CA VAL A 533 -49.54 22.04 6.30
C VAL A 533 -48.82 21.96 7.63
N ASP A 534 -48.19 20.82 7.90
CA ASP A 534 -47.33 20.67 9.08
C ASP A 534 -45.99 21.38 8.85
N GLY A 535 -45.82 22.54 9.49
CA GLY A 535 -44.60 23.33 9.40
C GLY A 535 -43.37 22.66 10.03
N GLY A 536 -43.55 21.74 10.98
CA GLY A 536 -42.46 20.94 11.54
C GLY A 536 -41.90 19.99 10.48
N ALA A 537 -42.77 19.32 9.73
CA ALA A 537 -42.37 18.44 8.64
C ALA A 537 -41.68 19.20 7.49
N VAL A 538 -42.15 20.39 7.13
CA VAL A 538 -41.50 21.23 6.10
C VAL A 538 -40.12 21.69 6.56
N ARG A 539 -39.97 22.14 7.82
CA ARG A 539 -38.67 22.54 8.37
C ARG A 539 -37.71 21.35 8.43
N ALA A 540 -38.18 20.18 8.83
CA ALA A 540 -37.36 18.96 8.83
C ALA A 540 -36.90 18.57 7.43
N ALA A 541 -37.77 18.68 6.42
CA ALA A 541 -37.41 18.40 5.02
C ALA A 541 -36.32 19.34 4.51
N VAL A 542 -36.47 20.65 4.75
CA VAL A 542 -35.43 21.64 4.40
C VAL A 542 -34.15 21.38 5.19
N GLY A 543 -34.27 21.05 6.48
CA GLY A 543 -33.12 20.72 7.31
C GLY A 543 -32.36 19.48 6.83
N ASN A 544 -33.07 18.46 6.35
CA ASN A 544 -32.47 17.27 5.75
C ASN A 544 -31.76 17.60 4.43
N VAL A 545 -32.30 18.52 3.63
CA VAL A 545 -31.61 19.01 2.42
C VAL A 545 -30.34 19.77 2.78
N MET A 546 -30.39 20.65 3.77
CA MET A 546 -29.24 21.42 4.22
C MET A 546 -28.13 20.51 4.77
N THR A 547 -28.48 19.60 5.68
CA THR A 547 -27.53 18.65 6.27
C THR A 547 -27.02 17.64 5.24
N GLY A 548 -27.89 17.13 4.36
CA GLY A 548 -27.53 16.25 3.25
C GLY A 548 -26.63 16.91 2.19
N ASN A 549 -26.68 18.24 2.09
CA ASN A 549 -25.78 19.07 1.31
C ASN A 549 -24.74 19.79 2.18
N ARG A 550 -24.37 19.21 3.34
CA ARG A 550 -23.19 19.60 4.13
C ARG A 550 -23.23 21.02 4.70
N ILE A 551 -24.42 21.55 4.96
CA ILE A 551 -24.62 22.79 5.72
C ILE A 551 -25.01 22.43 7.15
N SER A 552 -24.21 22.90 8.11
CA SER A 552 -24.45 22.66 9.52
C SER A 552 -25.65 23.48 10.02
N LEU A 553 -26.56 22.84 10.73
CA LEU A 553 -27.71 23.50 11.36
C LEU A 553 -27.43 23.68 12.85
N GLY A 554 -27.66 24.89 13.36
CA GLY A 554 -27.45 25.16 14.78
C GLY A 554 -27.48 26.64 15.13
N SER A 555 -27.43 26.91 16.42
CA SER A 555 -27.29 28.25 16.98
C SER A 555 -25.84 28.48 17.41
N GLY A 556 -25.28 29.66 17.11
CA GLY A 556 -23.91 30.04 17.45
C GLY A 556 -23.73 31.56 17.38
N ASP A 557 -22.58 32.06 17.83
CA ASP A 557 -22.35 33.51 17.84
C ASP A 557 -22.25 34.12 16.43
N ASP A 558 -21.77 33.34 15.46
CA ASP A 558 -21.68 33.71 14.05
C ASP A 558 -22.76 33.05 13.17
N ALA A 559 -23.85 32.54 13.77
CA ALA A 559 -24.88 31.82 13.02
C ALA A 559 -25.61 32.71 12.00
N LEU A 560 -25.93 32.14 10.84
CA LEU A 560 -26.76 32.78 9.82
C LEU A 560 -28.23 32.40 10.01
N ALA A 561 -29.12 33.38 10.02
CA ALA A 561 -30.57 33.13 10.05
C ALA A 561 -31.09 32.96 8.61
N MET A 562 -31.55 31.75 8.27
CA MET A 562 -32.20 31.46 6.99
C MET A 562 -33.71 31.33 7.19
N GLU A 563 -34.46 32.28 6.64
CA GLU A 563 -35.92 32.27 6.62
C GLU A 563 -36.44 31.86 5.25
N LEU A 564 -37.32 30.86 5.21
CA LEU A 564 -38.11 30.51 4.03
C LEU A 564 -39.55 30.94 4.24
N HIS A 565 -39.98 31.95 3.50
CA HIS A 565 -41.34 32.45 3.53
C HIS A 565 -42.15 31.91 2.36
N PHE A 566 -43.24 31.20 2.65
CA PHE A 566 -44.18 30.71 1.64
C PHE A 566 -45.29 31.72 1.36
N SER A 567 -45.58 31.94 0.09
CA SER A 567 -46.78 32.63 -0.36
C SER A 567 -47.40 31.93 -1.58
N SER A 568 -48.71 32.03 -1.73
CA SER A 568 -49.43 31.45 -2.87
C SER A 568 -50.41 32.45 -3.47
N THR A 569 -50.44 32.55 -4.79
CA THR A 569 -51.39 33.37 -5.54
C THR A 569 -52.23 32.50 -6.47
N PRO A 570 -53.57 32.55 -6.39
CA PRO A 570 -54.44 31.83 -7.30
C PRO A 570 -54.27 32.34 -8.74
N GLY A 571 -53.90 31.46 -9.67
CA GLY A 571 -53.81 31.76 -11.11
C GLY A 571 -55.01 31.19 -11.88
N LYS A 572 -55.18 31.59 -13.16
CA LYS A 572 -56.30 31.13 -14.01
C LYS A 572 -56.32 29.61 -14.25
N ASN A 573 -55.15 28.97 -14.31
CA ASN A 573 -55.02 27.54 -14.64
C ASN A 573 -54.29 26.71 -13.56
N ALA A 574 -53.55 27.35 -12.65
CA ALA A 574 -52.82 26.69 -11.56
C ALA A 574 -52.51 27.73 -10.47
N THR A 575 -52.48 27.28 -9.21
CA THR A 575 -52.03 28.12 -8.09
C THR A 575 -50.52 28.31 -8.19
N ARG A 576 -50.05 29.56 -8.24
CA ARG A 576 -48.62 29.86 -8.22
C ARG A 576 -48.14 29.90 -6.78
N ALA A 577 -47.06 29.19 -6.52
CA ALA A 577 -46.36 29.20 -5.24
C ALA A 577 -45.08 30.03 -5.37
N GLN A 578 -44.76 30.79 -4.34
CA GLN A 578 -43.51 31.53 -4.24
C GLN A 578 -42.89 31.28 -2.87
N TRP A 579 -41.62 30.91 -2.89
CA TRP A 579 -40.76 30.78 -1.72
C TRP A 579 -39.74 31.90 -1.75
N ASP A 580 -39.82 32.81 -0.78
CA ASP A 580 -38.80 33.83 -0.59
C ASP A 580 -37.80 33.31 0.44
N VAL A 581 -36.57 33.08 0.00
CA VAL A 581 -35.47 32.61 0.83
C VAL A 581 -34.59 33.78 1.20
N ILE A 582 -34.52 34.08 2.49
CA ILE A 582 -33.79 35.23 3.03
C ILE A 582 -32.72 34.73 3.97
N VAL A 583 -31.46 35.11 3.74
CA VAL A 583 -30.34 34.81 4.65
C VAL A 583 -29.89 36.12 5.30
N GLN A 584 -29.78 36.11 6.62
CA GLN A 584 -29.40 37.26 7.43
C GLN A 584 -28.26 36.91 8.38
N ASP A 585 -27.41 37.88 8.70
CA ASP A 585 -26.50 37.76 9.83
C ASP A 585 -27.24 37.97 11.16
N LYS A 586 -26.54 37.74 12.28
CA LYS A 586 -27.09 37.96 13.64
C LYS A 586 -27.46 39.42 13.93
N ALA A 587 -26.90 40.38 13.19
CA ALA A 587 -27.27 41.80 13.26
C ALA A 587 -28.54 42.13 12.46
N GLY A 588 -29.17 41.14 11.80
CA GLY A 588 -30.37 41.30 10.99
C GLY A 588 -30.09 41.92 9.60
N LYS A 589 -28.82 42.03 9.19
CA LYS A 589 -28.47 42.48 7.85
C LYS A 589 -28.76 41.35 6.86
N ARG A 590 -29.59 41.64 5.86
CA ARG A 590 -29.89 40.71 4.76
C ARG A 590 -28.65 40.55 3.89
N LEU A 591 -28.12 39.33 3.87
CA LEU A 591 -26.99 38.94 3.01
C LEU A 591 -27.48 38.45 1.66
N MET A 592 -28.66 37.82 1.63
CA MET A 592 -29.24 37.25 0.42
C MET A 592 -30.77 37.31 0.46
N THR A 593 -31.41 37.50 -0.69
CA THR A 593 -32.84 37.30 -0.87
C THR A 593 -33.08 36.77 -2.27
N GLN A 594 -33.68 35.59 -2.38
CA GLN A 594 -33.99 34.97 -3.66
C GLN A 594 -35.39 34.36 -3.65
N SER A 595 -36.18 34.67 -4.68
CA SER A 595 -37.54 34.17 -4.83
C SER A 595 -37.58 32.97 -5.76
N TYR A 596 -37.98 31.82 -5.26
CA TYR A 596 -38.24 30.63 -6.07
C TYR A 596 -39.74 30.54 -6.38
N ARG A 597 -40.09 30.52 -7.67
CA ARG A 597 -41.47 30.40 -8.12
C ARG A 597 -41.72 29.01 -8.68
N SER A 598 -42.82 28.40 -8.26
CA SER A 598 -43.28 27.10 -8.74
C SER A 598 -44.81 27.08 -8.89
N PHE A 599 -45.34 25.95 -9.36
CA PHE A 599 -46.77 25.69 -9.38
C PHE A 599 -47.11 24.71 -8.26
N LEU A 600 -48.23 24.97 -7.60
CA LEU A 600 -48.75 24.08 -6.57
C LEU A 600 -49.71 23.07 -7.21
N PRO A 601 -49.69 21.80 -6.79
CA PRO A 601 -50.71 20.84 -7.19
C PRO A 601 -52.11 21.29 -6.72
N ASP A 602 -53.15 20.74 -7.36
CA ASP A 602 -54.55 21.05 -7.02
C ASP A 602 -54.89 20.72 -5.55
N GLU A 603 -54.25 19.69 -4.98
CA GLU A 603 -54.31 19.37 -3.56
C GLU A 603 -53.04 19.83 -2.81
N VAL A 604 -53.22 20.80 -1.91
CA VAL A 604 -52.16 21.28 -1.03
C VAL A 604 -51.91 20.25 0.08
N SER A 605 -50.89 19.41 -0.09
CA SER A 605 -50.43 18.47 0.95
C SER A 605 -49.13 18.92 1.60
N THR A 606 -48.89 18.50 2.85
CA THR A 606 -47.60 18.72 3.52
C THR A 606 -46.43 18.20 2.68
N ARG A 607 -46.60 17.05 2.02
CA ARG A 607 -45.58 16.44 1.15
C ARG A 607 -45.23 17.33 -0.03
N ALA A 608 -46.23 17.89 -0.71
CA ALA A 608 -46.02 18.76 -1.85
C ALA A 608 -45.32 20.06 -1.43
N VAL A 609 -45.77 20.68 -0.34
CA VAL A 609 -45.18 21.94 0.15
C VAL A 609 -43.76 21.72 0.68
N ALA A 610 -43.50 20.62 1.38
CA ALA A 610 -42.14 20.24 1.81
C ALA A 610 -41.21 20.05 0.61
N ALA A 611 -41.62 19.30 -0.40
CA ALA A 611 -40.82 19.06 -1.59
C ALA A 611 -40.54 20.34 -2.42
N LEU A 612 -41.49 21.29 -2.45
CA LEU A 612 -41.24 22.62 -3.03
C LEU A 612 -40.28 23.47 -2.19
N ALA A 613 -40.34 23.37 -0.86
CA ALA A 613 -39.39 24.03 0.03
C ALA A 613 -37.97 23.46 -0.15
N GLU A 614 -37.84 22.14 -0.31
CA GLU A 614 -36.59 21.49 -0.68
C GLU A 614 -36.06 22.02 -2.02
N ALA A 615 -36.90 22.11 -3.06
CA ALA A 615 -36.53 22.65 -4.36
C ALA A 615 -36.10 24.13 -4.30
N ALA A 616 -36.76 24.94 -3.47
CA ALA A 616 -36.38 26.32 -3.22
C ALA A 616 -35.01 26.41 -2.54
N THR A 617 -34.79 25.59 -1.51
CA THR A 617 -33.52 25.50 -0.78
C THR A 617 -32.38 25.07 -1.71
N LEU A 618 -32.59 24.03 -2.53
CA LEU A 618 -31.62 23.57 -3.52
C LEU A 618 -31.31 24.62 -4.59
N SER A 619 -32.25 25.51 -4.89
CA SER A 619 -32.03 26.59 -5.87
C SER A 619 -31.07 27.67 -5.38
N VAL A 620 -31.01 27.88 -4.06
CA VAL A 620 -30.15 28.89 -3.42
C VAL A 620 -28.86 28.31 -2.86
N LEU A 621 -28.72 26.98 -2.90
CA LEU A 621 -27.71 26.23 -2.14
C LEU A 621 -26.28 26.69 -2.39
N GLY A 622 -25.92 27.02 -3.65
CA GLY A 622 -24.59 27.51 -4.00
C GLY A 622 -24.26 28.86 -3.34
N GLU A 623 -25.23 29.77 -3.30
CA GLU A 623 -25.09 31.09 -2.67
C GLU A 623 -25.02 30.96 -1.14
N VAL A 624 -25.82 30.05 -0.57
CA VAL A 624 -25.77 29.72 0.86
C VAL A 624 -24.42 29.13 1.24
N HIS A 625 -23.84 28.23 0.45
CA HIS A 625 -22.50 27.69 0.69
C HIS A 625 -21.43 28.77 0.74
N GLN A 626 -21.47 29.72 -0.21
CA GLN A 626 -20.54 30.84 -0.22
C GLN A 626 -20.70 31.73 1.01
N LEU A 627 -21.94 32.01 1.43
CA LEU A 627 -22.21 32.78 2.63
C LEU A 627 -21.73 32.05 3.88
N VAL A 628 -22.05 30.77 4.02
CA VAL A 628 -21.67 29.98 5.19
C VAL A 628 -20.15 29.92 5.33
N ALA A 629 -19.39 29.85 4.24
CA ALA A 629 -17.92 29.78 4.23
C ALA A 629 -17.22 31.15 4.33
N ALA A 630 -17.94 32.26 4.19
CA ALA A 630 -17.36 33.60 4.14
C ALA A 630 -17.18 34.23 5.54
N PRO A 631 -16.06 34.94 5.79
CA PRO A 631 -15.90 35.74 7.01
C PRO A 631 -16.88 36.93 7.02
N GLU A 632 -17.22 37.44 8.21
CA GLU A 632 -18.23 38.50 8.47
C GLU A 632 -18.17 39.73 7.54
N THR A 633 -17.02 40.00 6.91
CA THR A 633 -16.75 41.19 6.10
C THR A 633 -16.87 41.01 4.58
N ALA A 634 -17.09 39.80 4.05
CA ALA A 634 -17.15 39.58 2.61
C ALA A 634 -18.51 40.02 2.02
N ALA A 635 -18.58 41.25 1.50
CA ALA A 635 -19.68 41.70 0.69
C ALA A 635 -19.68 40.97 -0.67
N ILE A 636 -20.72 40.19 -0.96
CA ILE A 636 -20.95 39.68 -2.31
C ILE A 636 -21.50 40.84 -3.14
N ASN A 637 -20.70 41.33 -4.09
CA ASN A 637 -21.16 42.29 -5.09
C ASN A 637 -22.31 41.67 -5.90
N GLN A 638 -23.47 42.31 -5.85
CA GLN A 638 -24.60 42.00 -6.72
C GLN A 638 -24.24 42.38 -8.18
N PRO A 639 -24.61 41.58 -9.19
CA PRO A 639 -24.63 42.06 -10.57
C PRO A 639 -25.71 43.13 -10.80
#